data_AF-A0AAP6GE71-F1
#
_entry.id   AF-A0AAP6GE71-F1
#
_cell.length_a   1.000
_cell.length_b   1.000
_cell.length_c   1.000
_cell.angle_alpha   90.00
_cell.angle_beta   90.00
_cell.angle_gamma   90.00
#
_symmetry.space_group_name_H-M   'P 1'
#
loop_
_entity.id
_entity.type
_entity.pdbx_description
1 polymer ?
#
loop_
_entity_poly.entity_id
_entity_poly.type
_entity_poly.pdbx_seq_one_letter_code
_entity_poly.pdbx_strand_id
1 'polypeptide(L)'
;MRTTIRRMRGVALLWLGACTQVWAVPALQEVKVNPLLADQLLLELSFSEPVSGFTDRLSYEPNQLLLHVPGAIGALTVNPLPIKQQGVDNLKVEGKGEGLDIKIALDQLTPYQVHQQGNKLLVSLGEKAGQPVASTTSSPAASPSALVRSQPVTQSALIDTQRVAQNQSQYQPAAVSSPVAAPAPVVASKPVLSVSQANAGGAYFNSVKGVDFRRGKEGQGEFLVTLDNSSAAVDVSSRGQKVLAKFHGTRIPDDQLNLINVQDFATPVSQVEVFRQGNDTLFELSVNGQFDYRYDQADKMFIIEVKKRVATTTAKQYQGKPISLNFQDIPVRTVLQIIADFNNLNLVTTDSVSGNITLRLDGVPWEQALDIILKVRGLDKRLDNNILLVAPADEIAAREKQQLESRNQVADLAPLYTEYLQINYAKASEVAALLSSESTKLLSPRGAVSVDERTNVLVVKDTADVISNVKRMLDILDIPVKQVVIEARMVTIDDGFDEALGVRWGVTKNDGHGNSTSGTIEGNDGSGNGTGINTRPEIEDRLNVNLPVTNAAGTLAFQVARLANGTLLDLELSALEKESKAEIIASPRVTTANQKPALIEQGTEIPYVESSSSGATSVTFKKAVLSLKVTPQITPDNRVILDLTVTQDTKGETVPTGTGDAVSINAQSITTQVLVNNGETLVLGGIYQQTIKSDVSKVPLLGDIPGLGYLFKKTTSENKKRELLIFVTPRIVTDAL
;
A
#
# COMPACT_ATOMS: atom_id res chain seq x y z
N MET A 1 28.51 29.46 19.27
CA MET A 1 28.51 30.89 19.67
C MET A 1 27.61 31.68 18.72
N ARG A 2 26.80 32.65 19.18
CA ARG A 2 25.88 33.43 18.30
C ARG A 2 25.97 34.95 18.46
N THR A 3 27.00 35.47 19.14
CA THR A 3 27.06 36.87 19.62
C THR A 3 28.22 37.73 19.10
N THR A 4 29.19 37.15 18.39
CA THR A 4 30.41 37.84 17.94
C THR A 4 30.34 38.45 16.53
N ILE A 5 29.55 37.87 15.62
CA ILE A 5 29.51 38.25 14.18
C ILE A 5 28.61 39.49 13.93
N ARG A 6 28.82 40.58 14.68
CA ARG A 6 28.10 41.86 14.47
C ARG A 6 28.96 43.12 14.64
N ARG A 7 30.28 43.01 14.74
CA ARG A 7 31.21 44.15 14.90
C ARG A 7 32.44 44.10 13.99
N MET A 8 32.25 43.88 12.69
CA MET A 8 33.32 44.09 11.68
C MET A 8 32.80 44.43 10.27
N ARG A 9 31.86 45.38 10.17
CA ARG A 9 31.49 46.05 8.91
C ARG A 9 31.95 47.50 8.94
N GLY A 10 33.17 47.74 8.47
CA GLY A 10 33.79 49.06 8.34
C GLY A 10 35.26 48.95 7.96
N VAL A 11 35.71 49.79 7.01
CA VAL A 11 37.09 49.89 6.50
C VAL A 11 37.62 48.66 5.74
N ALA A 12 37.28 48.56 4.45
CA ALA A 12 38.13 47.99 3.38
C ALA A 12 37.42 48.15 2.01
N LEU A 13 37.51 49.32 1.37
CA LEU A 13 36.96 49.53 0.02
C LEU A 13 37.69 50.68 -0.70
N LEU A 14 38.70 50.33 -1.51
CA LEU A 14 39.33 51.17 -2.55
C LEU A 14 40.26 50.30 -3.40
N TRP A 15 40.22 50.49 -4.74
CA TRP A 15 41.11 49.92 -5.76
C TRP A 15 41.28 48.40 -5.87
N LEU A 16 40.47 47.80 -6.75
CA LEU A 16 41.02 47.18 -7.96
C LEU A 16 39.93 47.07 -9.05
N GLY A 17 40.15 47.73 -10.18
CA GLY A 17 39.26 47.66 -11.34
C GLY A 17 39.71 46.56 -12.29
N ALA A 18 38.94 45.48 -12.39
CA ALA A 18 39.10 44.43 -13.39
C ALA A 18 37.71 44.05 -13.92
N CYS A 19 37.58 43.84 -15.24
CA CYS A 19 36.31 43.51 -15.86
C CYS A 19 35.84 42.10 -15.48
N THR A 20 34.96 41.99 -14.49
CA THR A 20 34.09 40.82 -14.35
C THR A 20 32.97 40.92 -15.37
N GLN A 21 32.92 39.97 -16.31
CA GLN A 21 31.68 39.62 -17.00
C GLN A 21 30.78 38.94 -15.95
N VAL A 22 30.08 39.76 -15.17
CA VAL A 22 29.04 39.27 -14.24
C VAL A 22 27.96 38.65 -15.11
N TRP A 23 27.80 37.32 -15.02
CA TRP A 23 26.59 36.65 -15.49
C TRP A 23 25.47 37.20 -14.61
N ALA A 24 24.68 38.11 -15.17
CA ALA A 24 23.65 38.80 -14.41
C ALA A 24 22.51 37.82 -14.11
N VAL A 25 21.95 37.96 -12.91
CA VAL A 25 20.96 37.05 -12.36
C VAL A 25 19.57 37.69 -12.55
N PRO A 26 18.57 37.00 -13.13
CA PRO A 26 17.24 37.57 -13.34
C PRO A 26 16.57 37.95 -12.02
N ALA A 27 16.67 39.23 -11.67
CA ALA A 27 16.05 39.82 -10.48
C ALA A 27 14.65 40.31 -10.82
N LEU A 28 13.62 39.83 -10.11
CA LEU A 28 12.25 40.32 -10.24
C LEU A 28 12.17 41.74 -9.64
N GLN A 29 12.08 42.75 -10.51
CA GLN A 29 12.15 44.18 -10.16
C GLN A 29 10.77 44.79 -9.92
N GLU A 30 9.80 44.47 -10.78
CA GLU A 30 8.50 45.15 -10.80
C GLU A 30 7.36 44.15 -11.06
N VAL A 31 6.22 44.39 -10.43
CA VAL A 31 4.96 43.69 -10.65
C VAL A 31 3.91 44.73 -11.01
N LYS A 32 3.36 44.70 -12.23
CA LYS A 32 2.22 45.52 -12.61
C LYS A 32 0.93 44.70 -12.58
N VAL A 33 -0.13 45.31 -12.06
CA VAL A 33 -1.48 44.74 -11.95
C VAL A 33 -2.37 45.46 -12.95
N ASN A 34 -2.75 44.77 -14.03
CA ASN A 34 -3.56 45.32 -15.11
C ASN A 34 -4.94 44.61 -15.13
N PRO A 35 -6.03 45.24 -14.64
CA PRO A 35 -7.37 44.68 -14.82
C PRO A 35 -7.79 44.73 -16.29
N LEU A 36 -8.25 43.60 -16.81
CA LEU A 36 -8.78 43.47 -18.17
C LEU A 36 -10.31 43.56 -18.17
N LEU A 37 -10.89 43.73 -19.37
CA LEU A 37 -12.34 43.74 -19.56
C LEU A 37 -12.91 42.31 -19.41
N ALA A 38 -14.02 42.20 -18.66
CA ALA A 38 -14.71 40.95 -18.29
C ALA A 38 -13.86 39.99 -17.42
N ASP A 39 -13.84 40.28 -16.11
CA ASP A 39 -13.34 39.45 -14.99
C ASP A 39 -12.07 38.64 -15.31
N GLN A 40 -11.07 39.38 -15.79
CA GLN A 40 -9.73 38.89 -16.03
C GLN A 40 -8.71 39.84 -15.41
N LEU A 41 -7.66 39.28 -14.82
CA LEU A 41 -6.53 40.03 -14.29
C LEU A 41 -5.25 39.61 -15.02
N LEU A 42 -4.46 40.60 -15.46
CA LEU A 42 -3.13 40.38 -16.00
C LEU A 42 -2.09 40.89 -15.00
N LEU A 43 -1.24 39.99 -14.53
CA LEU A 43 -0.05 40.30 -13.73
C LEU A 43 1.18 40.27 -14.63
N GLU A 44 1.87 41.39 -14.75
CA GLU A 44 3.11 41.53 -15.52
C GLU A 44 4.30 41.55 -14.55
N LEU A 45 5.05 40.44 -14.52
CA LEU A 45 6.24 40.24 -13.69
C LEU A 45 7.48 40.59 -14.53
N SER A 46 8.15 41.70 -14.22
CA SER A 46 9.31 42.19 -14.98
C SER A 46 10.63 41.90 -14.28
N PHE A 47 11.53 41.18 -14.96
CA PHE A 47 12.84 40.79 -14.48
C PHE A 47 13.96 41.64 -15.12
N SER A 48 15.10 41.76 -14.44
CA SER A 48 16.28 42.47 -14.97
C SER A 48 16.89 41.83 -16.22
N GLU A 49 16.78 40.51 -16.34
CA GLU A 49 17.35 39.65 -17.38
C GLU A 49 16.25 38.74 -17.96
N PRO A 50 16.41 38.17 -19.16
CA PRO A 50 15.57 37.08 -19.63
C PRO A 50 15.57 35.90 -18.66
N VAL A 51 14.39 35.39 -18.28
CA VAL A 51 14.30 34.18 -17.46
C VAL A 51 14.57 32.93 -18.30
N SER A 52 15.21 31.92 -17.73
CA SER A 52 15.57 30.66 -18.41
C SER A 52 14.38 29.74 -18.65
N GLY A 53 13.31 29.91 -17.88
CA GLY A 53 12.04 29.20 -17.96
C GLY A 53 11.20 29.45 -16.70
N PHE A 54 10.09 28.74 -16.57
CA PHE A 54 9.25 28.77 -15.36
C PHE A 54 8.53 27.43 -15.16
N THR A 55 7.99 27.20 -13.98
CA THR A 55 7.08 26.08 -13.67
C THR A 55 5.94 26.58 -12.80
N ASP A 56 4.72 26.48 -13.30
CA ASP A 56 3.50 26.86 -12.59
C ASP A 56 2.78 25.65 -11.97
N ARG A 57 2.07 25.88 -10.86
CA ARG A 57 1.21 24.89 -10.21
C ARG A 57 0.15 25.56 -9.34
N LEU A 58 -1.11 25.14 -9.53
CA LEU A 58 -2.21 25.50 -8.63
C LEU A 58 -2.16 24.66 -7.34
N SER A 59 -2.44 25.31 -6.20
CA SER A 59 -2.52 24.72 -4.87
C SER A 59 -3.85 25.06 -4.21
N TYR A 60 -4.38 24.11 -3.43
CA TYR A 60 -5.78 24.08 -2.97
C TYR A 60 -5.91 24.37 -1.47
N GLU A 61 -4.82 24.25 -0.71
CA GLU A 61 -4.78 24.51 0.73
C GLU A 61 -3.52 25.33 1.10
N PRO A 62 -3.62 26.68 1.21
CA PRO A 62 -4.72 27.53 0.74
C PRO A 62 -4.75 27.64 -0.80
N ASN A 63 -5.86 28.18 -1.32
CA ASN A 63 -6.03 28.59 -2.72
C ASN A 63 -4.91 29.55 -3.15
N GLN A 64 -3.98 29.09 -3.99
CA GLN A 64 -2.89 29.92 -4.51
C GLN A 64 -2.32 29.35 -5.82
N LEU A 65 -1.89 30.23 -6.72
CA LEU A 65 -1.03 29.88 -7.84
C LEU A 65 0.44 30.02 -7.41
N LEU A 66 1.20 28.94 -7.52
CA LEU A 66 2.64 28.89 -7.28
C LEU A 66 3.35 28.95 -8.64
N LEU A 67 4.31 29.86 -8.78
CA LEU A 67 5.12 30.02 -9.98
C LEU A 67 6.60 30.01 -9.58
N HIS A 68 7.31 28.94 -9.92
CA HIS A 68 8.74 28.79 -9.68
C HIS A 68 9.54 29.27 -10.90
N VAL A 69 10.55 30.11 -10.67
CA VAL A 69 11.46 30.62 -11.70
C VAL A 69 12.90 30.25 -11.31
N PRO A 70 13.52 29.23 -11.94
CA PRO A 70 14.87 28.80 -11.62
C PRO A 70 15.91 29.85 -12.04
N GLY A 71 16.96 30.03 -11.24
CA GLY A 71 18.00 31.03 -11.46
C GLY A 71 17.59 32.47 -11.13
N ALA A 72 16.37 32.73 -10.70
CA ALA A 72 15.87 34.08 -10.42
C ALA A 72 15.97 34.48 -8.93
N ILE A 73 16.04 35.78 -8.66
CA ILE A 73 16.08 36.36 -7.31
C ILE A 73 15.00 37.42 -7.10
N GLY A 74 14.48 37.53 -5.88
CA GLY A 74 13.40 38.47 -5.55
C GLY A 74 13.93 39.83 -5.12
N ALA A 75 13.58 40.90 -5.85
CA ALA A 75 14.00 42.27 -5.53
C ALA A 75 12.82 43.25 -5.29
N LEU A 76 11.60 42.74 -5.05
CA LEU A 76 10.43 43.56 -4.73
C LEU A 76 10.66 44.44 -3.50
N THR A 77 10.35 45.74 -3.63
CA THR A 77 10.39 46.71 -2.53
C THR A 77 9.30 46.46 -1.47
N VAL A 78 8.21 45.77 -1.83
CA VAL A 78 7.08 45.44 -0.95
C VAL A 78 6.75 43.97 -1.12
N ASN A 79 6.82 43.20 -0.02
CA ASN A 79 6.61 41.75 -0.03
C ASN A 79 6.05 41.29 1.35
N PRO A 80 4.84 40.69 1.43
CA PRO A 80 3.90 40.46 0.34
C PRO A 80 3.34 41.78 -0.23
N LEU A 81 3.07 41.78 -1.53
CA LEU A 81 2.41 42.85 -2.27
C LEU A 81 0.88 42.62 -2.20
N PRO A 82 0.10 43.46 -1.51
CA PRO A 82 -1.36 43.34 -1.52
C PRO A 82 -1.92 43.76 -2.88
N ILE A 83 -2.80 42.94 -3.46
CA ILE A 83 -3.41 43.19 -4.77
C ILE A 83 -4.90 43.52 -4.61
N LYS A 84 -5.65 42.65 -3.92
CA LYS A 84 -7.07 42.81 -3.57
C LYS A 84 -7.96 43.23 -4.74
N GLN A 85 -7.76 42.61 -5.89
CA GLN A 85 -8.49 42.88 -7.13
C GLN A 85 -8.74 41.58 -7.89
N GLN A 86 -9.93 41.43 -8.49
CA GLN A 86 -10.27 40.39 -9.46
C GLN A 86 -9.85 38.97 -9.04
N GLY A 87 -10.24 38.56 -7.82
CA GLY A 87 -9.96 37.23 -7.28
C GLY A 87 -8.54 37.01 -6.75
N VAL A 88 -7.65 38.01 -6.80
CA VAL A 88 -6.28 37.94 -6.30
C VAL A 88 -6.12 38.82 -5.06
N ASP A 89 -5.80 38.19 -3.94
CA ASP A 89 -5.73 38.84 -2.62
C ASP A 89 -4.33 39.48 -2.40
N ASN A 90 -3.27 38.70 -2.53
CA ASN A 90 -1.88 39.18 -2.40
C ASN A 90 -0.87 38.31 -3.18
N LEU A 91 0.29 38.88 -3.51
CA LEU A 91 1.43 38.20 -4.12
C LEU A 91 2.63 38.24 -3.17
N LYS A 92 3.15 37.07 -2.79
CA LYS A 92 4.34 36.92 -1.95
C LYS A 92 5.48 36.29 -2.75
N VAL A 93 6.71 36.72 -2.49
CA VAL A 93 7.91 36.21 -3.16
C VAL A 93 8.86 35.61 -2.12
N GLU A 94 9.34 34.38 -2.35
CA GLU A 94 10.28 33.66 -1.48
C GLU A 94 11.43 33.08 -2.33
N GLY A 95 12.67 33.29 -1.91
CA GLY A 95 13.83 32.60 -2.50
C GLY A 95 13.95 31.18 -1.93
N LYS A 96 14.16 30.19 -2.80
CA LYS A 96 14.16 28.76 -2.42
C LYS A 96 15.12 27.97 -3.30
N GLY A 97 16.21 27.49 -2.70
CA GLY A 97 17.34 26.94 -3.46
C GLY A 97 17.92 28.00 -4.40
N GLU A 98 18.23 27.60 -5.63
CA GLU A 98 18.72 28.49 -6.69
C GLU A 98 17.60 29.19 -7.49
N GLY A 99 16.37 29.24 -6.97
CA GLY A 99 15.22 29.79 -7.70
C GLY A 99 14.25 30.61 -6.85
N LEU A 100 13.26 31.18 -7.54
CA LEU A 100 12.27 32.10 -6.98
C LEU A 100 10.87 31.48 -6.95
N ASP A 101 10.30 31.25 -5.77
CA ASP A 101 8.90 30.89 -5.58
C ASP A 101 8.05 32.18 -5.49
N ILE A 102 7.22 32.42 -6.50
CA ILE A 102 6.20 33.48 -6.51
C ILE A 102 4.86 32.84 -6.16
N LYS A 103 4.22 33.29 -5.08
CA LYS A 103 2.97 32.73 -4.55
C LYS A 103 1.87 33.79 -4.66
N ILE A 104 0.84 33.50 -5.45
CA ILE A 104 -0.27 34.40 -5.74
C ILE A 104 -1.49 33.83 -5.03
N ALA A 105 -1.91 34.44 -3.91
CA ALA A 105 -3.07 34.01 -3.14
C ALA A 105 -4.37 34.37 -3.88
N LEU A 106 -5.28 33.40 -3.99
CA LEU A 106 -6.53 33.53 -4.76
C LEU A 106 -7.75 33.35 -3.85
N ASP A 107 -8.78 34.16 -4.05
CA ASP A 107 -10.07 34.00 -3.35
C ASP A 107 -10.71 32.65 -3.72
N GLN A 108 -10.61 32.28 -5.00
CA GLN A 108 -11.13 31.05 -5.59
C GLN A 108 -10.23 30.54 -6.73
N LEU A 109 -10.35 29.26 -7.07
CA LEU A 109 -9.50 28.58 -8.05
C LEU A 109 -9.91 28.92 -9.49
N THR A 110 -9.45 30.05 -10.00
CA THR A 110 -9.71 30.51 -11.38
C THR A 110 -8.81 29.82 -12.41
N PRO A 111 -9.29 29.58 -13.65
CA PRO A 111 -8.42 29.25 -14.78
C PRO A 111 -7.35 30.32 -14.99
N TYR A 112 -6.17 29.90 -15.45
CA TYR A 112 -5.03 30.80 -15.68
C TYR A 112 -4.19 30.34 -16.89
N GLN A 113 -3.38 31.25 -17.42
CA GLN A 113 -2.29 30.99 -18.34
C GLN A 113 -1.06 31.79 -17.90
N VAL A 114 0.13 31.23 -18.14
CA VAL A 114 1.41 31.92 -17.97
C VAL A 114 2.13 31.93 -19.32
N HIS A 115 2.62 33.10 -19.74
CA HIS A 115 3.37 33.26 -20.99
C HIS A 115 4.65 34.08 -20.76
N GLN A 116 5.77 33.62 -21.33
CA GLN A 116 7.03 34.35 -21.26
C GLN A 116 7.19 35.27 -22.48
N GLN A 117 7.46 36.55 -22.23
CA GLN A 117 7.77 37.53 -23.27
C GLN A 117 9.13 38.21 -22.93
N GLY A 118 10.22 37.58 -23.37
CA GLY A 118 11.58 38.05 -23.10
C GLY A 118 11.94 38.00 -21.61
N ASN A 119 12.14 39.17 -20.99
CA ASN A 119 12.40 39.36 -19.57
C ASN A 119 11.12 39.55 -18.72
N LYS A 120 9.95 39.20 -19.27
CA LYS A 120 8.67 39.29 -18.56
C LYS A 120 7.95 37.96 -18.51
N LEU A 121 7.29 37.68 -17.38
CA LEU A 121 6.27 36.65 -17.27
C LEU A 121 4.90 37.33 -17.14
N LEU A 122 3.99 36.98 -18.05
CA LEU A 122 2.61 37.44 -18.08
C LEU A 122 1.74 36.33 -17.51
N VAL A 123 1.07 36.59 -16.37
CA VAL A 123 0.10 35.68 -15.76
C VAL A 123 -1.29 36.26 -15.97
N SER A 124 -2.10 35.62 -16.81
CA SER A 124 -3.52 35.96 -16.97
C SER A 124 -4.37 35.02 -16.15
N LEU A 125 -5.27 35.55 -15.31
CA LEU A 125 -6.24 34.80 -14.53
C LEU A 125 -7.66 35.21 -14.95
N GLY A 126 -8.59 34.25 -15.03
CA GLY A 126 -10.00 34.49 -15.34
C GLY A 126 -10.60 33.45 -16.28
N GLU A 127 -11.94 33.42 -16.38
CA GLU A 127 -12.70 32.32 -17.00
C GLU A 127 -12.34 32.06 -18.49
N LYS A 128 -11.89 33.09 -19.22
CA LYS A 128 -11.47 32.97 -20.63
C LYS A 128 -9.99 32.63 -20.85
N ALA A 129 -9.17 32.56 -19.80
CA ALA A 129 -7.76 32.17 -19.92
C ALA A 129 -7.57 30.71 -20.39
N GLY A 130 -8.62 29.88 -20.42
CA GLY A 130 -8.54 28.49 -20.88
C GLY A 130 -8.47 28.27 -22.40
N GLN A 131 -8.53 29.30 -23.25
CA GLN A 131 -8.57 29.14 -24.71
C GLN A 131 -7.20 29.40 -25.37
N PRO A 132 -6.74 28.54 -26.30
CA PRO A 132 -5.52 28.78 -27.06
C PRO A 132 -5.74 29.82 -28.15
N VAL A 133 -4.93 30.88 -28.16
CA VAL A 133 -4.96 31.91 -29.21
C VAL A 133 -4.36 31.36 -30.50
N ALA A 134 -5.14 31.33 -31.59
CA ALA A 134 -4.70 30.78 -32.86
C ALA A 134 -3.58 31.62 -33.50
N SER A 135 -2.48 30.97 -33.88
CA SER A 135 -1.33 31.60 -34.51
C SER A 135 -1.57 31.90 -36.00
N THR A 136 -1.89 33.16 -36.32
CA THR A 136 -1.96 33.64 -37.71
C THR A 136 -0.55 33.80 -38.30
N THR A 137 -0.14 32.87 -39.14
CA THR A 137 1.14 32.91 -39.87
C THR A 137 1.08 33.86 -41.07
N SER A 138 1.52 35.11 -40.88
CA SER A 138 1.77 36.05 -41.97
C SER A 138 3.14 35.80 -42.63
N SER A 139 3.15 35.52 -43.93
CA SER A 139 4.37 35.29 -44.72
C SER A 139 5.20 36.58 -44.91
N PRO A 140 6.54 36.49 -44.84
CA PRO A 140 7.44 37.35 -45.60
C PRO A 140 7.68 36.76 -47.01
N ALA A 141 8.01 37.60 -47.98
CA ALA A 141 8.27 37.21 -49.38
C ALA A 141 9.61 37.81 -49.90
N ALA A 142 10.05 37.30 -51.06
CA ALA A 142 11.24 37.69 -51.85
C ALA A 142 12.61 37.06 -51.48
N SER A 143 12.91 35.91 -52.11
CA SER A 143 13.85 35.75 -53.25
C SER A 143 15.22 36.47 -53.29
N PRO A 144 16.24 35.95 -54.04
CA PRO A 144 16.41 34.61 -54.66
C PRO A 144 17.84 33.99 -54.53
N SER A 145 18.02 32.82 -55.18
CA SER A 145 19.29 32.20 -55.69
C SER A 145 19.85 31.01 -54.90
N ALA A 146 20.46 29.97 -55.49
CA ALA A 146 20.39 29.41 -56.87
C ALA A 146 21.13 28.04 -56.92
N LEU A 147 20.77 27.15 -57.86
CA LEU A 147 21.50 25.89 -58.24
C LEU A 147 21.54 24.78 -57.14
N VAL A 148 21.67 23.46 -57.41
CA VAL A 148 21.60 22.68 -58.67
C VAL A 148 21.11 21.22 -58.44
N ARG A 149 20.25 20.72 -59.35
CA ARG A 149 20.21 19.35 -59.96
C ARG A 149 20.64 18.10 -59.14
N SER A 150 19.67 17.24 -58.78
CA SER A 150 19.55 15.87 -59.32
C SER A 150 18.22 15.14 -58.98
N GLN A 151 17.84 14.21 -59.86
CA GLN A 151 16.80 13.15 -59.77
C GLN A 151 17.49 11.86 -60.33
N PRO A 152 16.85 10.66 -60.56
CA PRO A 152 15.43 10.24 -60.42
C PRO A 152 15.26 8.82 -59.79
N VAL A 153 14.11 8.17 -60.10
CA VAL A 153 13.72 6.76 -59.80
C VAL A 153 13.10 6.62 -58.38
N THR A 154 12.01 5.87 -58.13
CA THR A 154 11.34 4.77 -58.88
C THR A 154 9.80 4.90 -59.02
N GLN A 155 9.23 4.02 -59.85
CA GLN A 155 7.93 3.29 -59.77
C GLN A 155 7.41 2.99 -58.34
N SER A 156 6.15 2.64 -58.03
CA SER A 156 4.90 2.34 -58.78
C SER A 156 3.73 2.23 -57.75
N ALA A 157 2.42 2.19 -58.05
CA ALA A 157 1.62 2.39 -59.27
C ALA A 157 0.13 2.63 -58.89
N LEU A 158 -0.76 2.60 -59.89
CA LEU A 158 -2.23 2.76 -59.85
C LEU A 158 -2.99 1.47 -59.49
N ILE A 159 -4.22 1.62 -58.98
CA ILE A 159 -5.46 1.06 -59.55
C ILE A 159 -6.64 1.94 -59.08
N ASP A 160 -7.60 2.17 -59.98
CA ASP A 160 -8.86 2.89 -59.74
C ASP A 160 -10.03 2.05 -60.29
N THR A 161 -11.22 2.14 -59.68
CA THR A 161 -12.50 2.41 -60.39
C THR A 161 -13.70 2.36 -59.44
N GLN A 162 -14.63 3.30 -59.62
CA GLN A 162 -15.98 3.28 -59.02
C GLN A 162 -16.99 2.55 -59.92
N ARG A 163 -18.09 2.05 -59.33
CA ARG A 163 -19.50 2.11 -59.80
C ARG A 163 -20.42 1.32 -58.85
N VAL A 164 -21.76 1.45 -58.78
CA VAL A 164 -22.72 2.59 -58.77
C VAL A 164 -24.15 1.99 -58.90
N ALA A 165 -25.14 2.60 -58.21
CA ALA A 165 -26.59 2.55 -58.45
C ALA A 165 -27.47 1.35 -57.97
N GLN A 166 -28.49 1.73 -57.17
CA GLN A 166 -29.93 1.34 -57.27
C GLN A 166 -30.38 -0.08 -56.79
N ASN A 167 -31.59 -0.28 -56.25
CA ASN A 167 -32.70 0.67 -55.97
C ASN A 167 -33.66 0.21 -54.83
N GLN A 168 -34.36 1.18 -54.22
CA GLN A 168 -35.74 1.18 -53.69
C GLN A 168 -36.29 -0.10 -53.03
N SER A 169 -36.68 -0.09 -51.75
CA SER A 169 -37.94 0.50 -51.21
C SER A 169 -37.96 0.34 -49.67
N GLN A 170 -38.79 0.95 -48.79
CA GLN A 170 -39.80 2.05 -48.73
C GLN A 170 -40.09 2.30 -47.20
N TYR A 171 -40.88 3.24 -46.65
CA TYR A 171 -41.80 4.28 -47.15
C TYR A 171 -41.92 5.47 -46.14
N GLN A 172 -43.03 6.22 -46.17
CA GLN A 172 -43.44 7.38 -45.33
C GLN A 172 -44.90 7.11 -44.83
N PRO A 173 -45.59 7.91 -43.98
CA PRO A 173 -45.31 9.29 -43.55
C PRO A 173 -45.57 9.61 -42.05
N ALA A 174 -45.72 10.91 -41.74
CA ALA A 174 -46.03 11.47 -40.41
C ALA A 174 -47.24 12.43 -40.47
N ALA A 175 -47.92 12.70 -39.33
CA ALA A 175 -48.68 13.94 -39.05
C ALA A 175 -49.27 13.99 -37.61
N VAL A 176 -49.51 15.21 -37.11
CA VAL A 176 -50.01 15.59 -35.77
C VAL A 176 -51.53 15.60 -35.60
N SER A 177 -52.03 15.39 -34.36
CA SER A 177 -53.08 16.23 -33.70
C SER A 177 -53.39 15.78 -32.25
N SER A 178 -54.10 16.63 -31.48
CA SER A 178 -54.58 16.45 -30.08
C SER A 178 -56.09 16.81 -30.02
N PRO A 179 -56.91 16.52 -28.96
CA PRO A 179 -56.78 17.13 -27.61
C PRO A 179 -57.41 16.38 -26.37
N VAL A 180 -57.27 16.95 -25.14
CA VAL A 180 -58.25 17.15 -24.00
C VAL A 180 -59.24 15.99 -23.62
N ALA A 181 -59.50 15.59 -22.35
CA ALA A 181 -59.65 16.31 -21.05
C ALA A 181 -59.32 15.48 -19.76
N ALA A 182 -59.59 16.03 -18.56
CA ALA A 182 -59.37 15.44 -17.22
C ALA A 182 -60.70 15.21 -16.42
N PRO A 183 -60.69 14.72 -15.15
CA PRO A 183 -60.54 15.62 -13.98
C PRO A 183 -59.71 15.06 -12.78
N ALA A 184 -59.59 15.86 -11.70
CA ALA A 184 -58.80 15.62 -10.46
C ALA A 184 -59.72 15.59 -9.19
N PRO A 185 -59.38 15.93 -7.90
CA PRO A 185 -58.23 16.65 -7.27
C PRO A 185 -57.38 15.71 -6.34
N VAL A 186 -56.64 16.01 -5.22
CA VAL A 186 -56.60 17.09 -4.18
C VAL A 186 -55.21 17.31 -3.52
N VAL A 187 -54.98 18.56 -3.08
CA VAL A 187 -54.43 19.08 -1.78
C VAL A 187 -53.53 18.16 -0.89
N ALA A 188 -52.28 18.46 -0.45
CA ALA A 188 -51.34 19.60 -0.46
C ALA A 188 -51.31 20.63 0.72
N SER A 189 -50.15 20.83 1.40
CA SER A 189 -49.74 22.05 2.13
C SER A 189 -48.24 22.03 2.60
N LYS A 190 -47.72 23.15 3.15
CA LYS A 190 -46.33 23.45 3.59
C LYS A 190 -46.34 23.88 5.10
N PRO A 191 -45.28 24.43 5.80
CA PRO A 191 -43.87 24.74 5.44
C PRO A 191 -42.82 24.39 6.56
N VAL A 192 -41.70 25.13 6.61
CA VAL A 192 -40.52 25.00 7.50
C VAL A 192 -40.71 25.31 9.00
N LEU A 193 -39.80 24.79 9.84
CA LEU A 193 -39.38 25.40 11.11
C LEU A 193 -37.94 24.99 11.50
N SER A 194 -37.31 25.74 12.41
CA SER A 194 -35.90 25.61 12.84
C SER A 194 -35.77 25.43 14.35
N VAL A 195 -34.90 24.54 14.83
CA VAL A 195 -34.49 24.46 16.26
C VAL A 195 -33.00 24.11 16.37
N SER A 196 -32.34 24.71 17.36
CA SER A 196 -30.93 24.51 17.71
C SER A 196 -30.76 23.70 19.02
N GLN A 197 -29.73 22.85 19.07
CA GLN A 197 -29.10 22.28 20.28
C GLN A 197 -29.97 21.50 21.30
N ALA A 198 -29.82 20.17 21.29
CA ALA A 198 -29.97 19.30 22.47
C ALA A 198 -29.06 18.05 22.33
N ASN A 199 -28.77 17.37 23.44
CA ASN A 199 -27.74 16.31 23.51
C ASN A 199 -28.07 15.01 22.74
N ALA A 200 -26.98 14.43 22.19
CA ALA A 200 -26.70 13.01 21.94
C ALA A 200 -27.87 11.98 21.89
N GLY A 201 -28.05 11.33 20.73
CA GLY A 201 -28.79 10.08 20.63
C GLY A 201 -28.96 9.55 19.21
N GLY A 202 -28.19 8.50 18.85
CA GLY A 202 -28.69 7.51 17.89
C GLY A 202 -29.86 6.77 18.53
N ALA A 203 -30.90 6.44 17.76
CA ALA A 203 -32.16 5.91 18.29
C ALA A 203 -32.07 4.43 18.73
N TYR A 204 -31.35 4.19 19.83
CA TYR A 204 -31.42 2.93 20.56
C TYR A 204 -32.79 2.83 21.24
N PHE A 205 -33.55 1.75 20.99
CA PHE A 205 -34.87 1.54 21.57
C PHE A 205 -34.83 0.79 22.91
N ASN A 206 -33.67 0.27 23.29
CA ASN A 206 -33.40 -0.35 24.59
C ASN A 206 -31.93 -0.09 24.99
N SER A 207 -31.58 -0.34 26.25
CA SER A 207 -30.20 -0.25 26.74
C SER A 207 -29.92 -1.31 27.80
N VAL A 208 -28.69 -1.82 27.82
CA VAL A 208 -28.20 -2.73 28.85
C VAL A 208 -27.90 -1.93 30.12
N LYS A 209 -28.48 -2.34 31.24
CA LYS A 209 -28.25 -1.76 32.58
C LYS A 209 -27.16 -2.48 33.37
N GLY A 210 -26.82 -3.69 32.98
CA GLY A 210 -25.74 -4.46 33.58
C GLY A 210 -25.71 -5.89 33.03
N VAL A 211 -24.55 -6.51 33.10
CA VAL A 211 -24.37 -7.93 32.80
C VAL A 211 -23.79 -8.68 34.00
N ASP A 212 -24.24 -9.91 34.19
CA ASP A 212 -23.82 -10.79 35.28
C ASP A 212 -23.62 -12.23 34.76
N PHE A 213 -22.79 -13.01 35.45
CA PHE A 213 -22.55 -14.42 35.13
C PHE A 213 -22.53 -15.26 36.39
N ARG A 214 -23.32 -16.33 36.40
CA ARG A 214 -23.42 -17.24 37.54
C ARG A 214 -23.41 -18.71 37.11
N ARG A 215 -23.02 -19.57 38.04
CA ARG A 215 -23.15 -21.02 37.87
C ARG A 215 -24.57 -21.47 38.22
N GLY A 216 -25.25 -22.09 37.27
CA GLY A 216 -26.53 -22.73 37.48
C GLY A 216 -26.43 -24.06 38.24
N LYS A 217 -27.58 -24.57 38.72
CA LYS A 217 -27.63 -25.73 39.64
C LYS A 217 -27.07 -27.04 39.09
N GLU A 218 -27.05 -27.21 37.77
CA GLU A 218 -26.56 -28.41 37.09
C GLU A 218 -25.14 -28.22 36.51
N GLY A 219 -24.48 -27.09 36.84
CA GLY A 219 -23.17 -26.73 36.32
C GLY A 219 -23.18 -26.02 34.96
N GLN A 220 -24.36 -25.63 34.46
CA GLN A 220 -24.47 -24.70 33.34
C GLN A 220 -23.91 -23.31 33.70
N GLY A 221 -23.38 -22.60 32.72
CA GLY A 221 -23.14 -21.16 32.84
C GLY A 221 -24.42 -20.41 32.49
N GLU A 222 -24.85 -19.51 33.37
CA GLU A 222 -25.99 -18.62 33.13
C GLU A 222 -25.45 -17.19 33.00
N PHE A 223 -25.52 -16.63 31.80
CA PHE A 223 -25.19 -15.23 31.54
C PHE A 223 -26.49 -14.41 31.52
N LEU A 224 -26.54 -13.34 32.31
CA LEU A 224 -27.74 -12.52 32.51
C LEU A 224 -27.47 -11.11 31.99
N VAL A 225 -28.24 -10.68 30.98
CA VAL A 225 -28.26 -9.31 30.48
C VAL A 225 -29.49 -8.61 31.03
N THR A 226 -29.28 -7.60 31.89
CA THR A 226 -30.38 -6.77 32.41
C THR A 226 -30.60 -5.60 31.46
N LEU A 227 -31.83 -5.44 30.98
CA LEU A 227 -32.26 -4.43 30.03
C LEU A 227 -33.05 -3.31 30.73
N ASP A 228 -33.13 -2.14 30.10
CA ASP A 228 -33.95 -1.03 30.59
C ASP A 228 -35.45 -1.27 30.39
N ASN A 229 -35.81 -1.87 29.25
CA ASN A 229 -37.18 -2.31 28.97
C ASN A 229 -37.20 -3.75 28.41
N SER A 230 -38.39 -4.35 28.37
CA SER A 230 -38.59 -5.74 27.94
C SER A 230 -38.76 -5.93 26.43
N SER A 231 -38.55 -4.89 25.62
CA SER A 231 -38.55 -4.98 24.15
C SER A 231 -37.11 -5.10 23.62
N ALA A 232 -36.69 -6.32 23.30
CA ALA A 232 -35.38 -6.59 22.70
C ALA A 232 -35.54 -7.48 21.46
N ALA A 233 -34.82 -7.13 20.39
CA ALA A 233 -34.66 -7.98 19.22
C ALA A 233 -33.26 -8.62 19.31
N VAL A 234 -33.20 -9.90 19.66
CA VAL A 234 -31.94 -10.62 19.90
C VAL A 234 -31.80 -11.79 18.95
N ASP A 235 -30.71 -11.82 18.18
CA ASP A 235 -30.28 -12.98 17.41
C ASP A 235 -29.22 -13.75 18.22
N VAL A 236 -29.49 -15.01 18.57
CA VAL A 236 -28.56 -15.87 19.32
C VAL A 236 -28.17 -17.06 18.44
N SER A 237 -26.90 -17.09 18.04
CA SER A 237 -26.35 -18.10 17.14
C SER A 237 -25.05 -18.71 17.68
N SER A 238 -24.70 -19.91 17.21
CA SER A 238 -23.46 -20.60 17.58
C SER A 238 -22.48 -20.69 16.41
N ARG A 239 -21.23 -20.26 16.60
CA ARG A 239 -20.16 -20.29 15.60
C ARG A 239 -18.92 -20.99 16.17
N GLY A 240 -18.74 -22.27 15.84
CA GLY A 240 -17.65 -23.08 16.37
C GLY A 240 -17.76 -23.25 17.89
N GLN A 241 -16.72 -22.85 18.62
CA GLN A 241 -16.69 -22.89 20.10
C GLN A 241 -17.20 -21.60 20.75
N LYS A 242 -18.07 -20.84 20.08
CA LYS A 242 -18.59 -19.56 20.55
C LYS A 242 -20.11 -19.46 20.40
N VAL A 243 -20.79 -18.86 21.39
CA VAL A 243 -22.18 -18.38 21.29
C VAL A 243 -22.14 -16.86 21.11
N LEU A 244 -22.83 -16.39 20.07
CA LEU A 244 -22.93 -14.99 19.67
C LEU A 244 -24.37 -14.54 19.92
N ALA A 245 -24.57 -13.61 20.86
CA ALA A 245 -25.87 -13.02 21.14
C ALA A 245 -25.88 -11.54 20.76
N LYS A 246 -26.55 -11.22 19.66
CA LYS A 246 -26.60 -9.91 19.04
C LYS A 246 -27.92 -9.21 19.36
N PHE A 247 -27.85 -8.19 20.21
CA PHE A 247 -28.96 -7.33 20.61
C PHE A 247 -29.04 -6.14 19.66
N HIS A 248 -30.04 -6.15 18.78
CA HIS A 248 -30.23 -5.09 17.80
C HIS A 248 -30.71 -3.78 18.43
N GLY A 249 -30.24 -2.64 17.91
CA GLY A 249 -30.68 -1.30 18.33
C GLY A 249 -30.61 -1.04 19.85
N THR A 250 -29.71 -1.75 20.55
CA THR A 250 -29.64 -1.79 22.01
C THR A 250 -28.32 -1.19 22.47
N ARG A 251 -28.38 -0.16 23.33
CA ARG A 251 -27.18 0.54 23.81
C ARG A 251 -26.52 -0.20 24.97
N ILE A 252 -25.28 -0.64 24.78
CA ILE A 252 -24.35 -0.97 25.87
C ILE A 252 -23.68 0.33 26.39
N PRO A 253 -23.66 0.60 27.71
CA PRO A 253 -22.82 1.64 28.33
C PRO A 253 -21.32 1.37 28.13
N ASP A 254 -20.48 2.38 28.24
CA ASP A 254 -19.02 2.23 28.03
C ASP A 254 -18.35 1.45 29.17
N ASP A 255 -18.87 1.55 30.39
CA ASP A 255 -18.42 0.80 31.58
C ASP A 255 -18.73 -0.70 31.52
N GLN A 256 -19.56 -1.16 30.58
CA GLN A 256 -19.93 -2.55 30.36
C GLN A 256 -19.17 -3.21 29.18
N LEU A 257 -18.28 -2.49 28.49
CA LEU A 257 -17.47 -2.99 27.38
C LEU A 257 -16.21 -3.74 27.88
N ASN A 258 -16.41 -4.78 28.70
CA ASN A 258 -15.34 -5.53 29.35
C ASN A 258 -15.24 -6.99 28.87
N LEU A 259 -14.04 -7.57 29.01
CA LEU A 259 -13.85 -9.03 28.94
C LEU A 259 -14.07 -9.63 30.34
N ILE A 260 -15.11 -10.43 30.48
CA ILE A 260 -15.46 -11.12 31.73
C ILE A 260 -14.83 -12.52 31.69
N ASN A 261 -13.79 -12.75 32.48
CA ASN A 261 -13.26 -14.10 32.71
C ASN A 261 -14.21 -14.85 33.66
N VAL A 262 -14.65 -16.03 33.26
CA VAL A 262 -15.63 -16.84 34.01
C VAL A 262 -15.15 -18.27 34.32
N GLN A 263 -13.86 -18.55 34.15
CA GLN A 263 -13.29 -19.89 34.37
C GLN A 263 -13.45 -20.39 35.83
N ASP A 264 -13.35 -19.47 36.80
CA ASP A 264 -13.45 -19.77 38.24
C ASP A 264 -14.83 -20.32 38.66
N PHE A 265 -15.88 -20.08 37.87
CA PHE A 265 -17.23 -20.59 38.13
C PHE A 265 -17.39 -22.09 37.80
N ALA A 266 -16.36 -22.76 37.28
CA ALA A 266 -16.38 -24.18 36.89
C ALA A 266 -17.57 -24.53 35.98
N THR A 267 -17.77 -23.67 34.97
CA THR A 267 -18.79 -23.72 33.91
C THR A 267 -18.17 -24.12 32.56
N PRO A 268 -18.98 -24.49 31.54
CA PRO A 268 -18.46 -24.73 30.19
C PRO A 268 -18.02 -23.45 29.47
N VAL A 269 -18.60 -22.29 29.82
CA VAL A 269 -18.14 -20.97 29.34
C VAL A 269 -16.83 -20.63 30.04
N SER A 270 -15.86 -20.09 29.29
CA SER A 270 -14.54 -19.68 29.78
C SER A 270 -14.34 -18.16 29.81
N GLN A 271 -14.90 -17.43 28.84
CA GLN A 271 -14.90 -15.96 28.82
C GLN A 271 -16.16 -15.44 28.14
N VAL A 272 -16.59 -14.23 28.52
CA VAL A 272 -17.64 -13.46 27.84
C VAL A 272 -17.08 -12.11 27.45
N GLU A 273 -17.09 -11.78 26.17
CA GLU A 273 -16.60 -10.51 25.62
C GLU A 273 -17.76 -9.67 25.08
N VAL A 274 -17.67 -8.34 25.24
CA VAL A 274 -18.76 -7.40 24.97
C VAL A 274 -18.35 -6.37 23.93
N PHE A 275 -18.97 -6.43 22.74
CA PHE A 275 -18.66 -5.54 21.62
C PHE A 275 -19.84 -4.61 21.29
N ARG A 276 -19.53 -3.36 20.90
CA ARG A 276 -20.49 -2.43 20.28
C ARG A 276 -20.28 -2.43 18.77
N GLN A 277 -21.24 -2.95 18.00
CA GLN A 277 -21.21 -3.01 16.55
C GLN A 277 -22.19 -2.00 15.94
N GLY A 278 -21.78 -0.72 15.93
CA GLY A 278 -22.63 0.39 15.48
C GLY A 278 -23.80 0.64 16.45
N ASN A 279 -25.03 0.39 15.99
CA ASN A 279 -26.24 0.49 16.81
C ASN A 279 -26.58 -0.81 17.57
N ASP A 280 -25.88 -1.91 17.26
CA ASP A 280 -26.13 -3.22 17.86
C ASP A 280 -25.08 -3.53 18.94
N THR A 281 -25.47 -4.28 19.98
CA THR A 281 -24.55 -4.84 20.99
C THR A 281 -24.37 -6.32 20.74
N LEU A 282 -23.14 -6.83 20.77
CA LEU A 282 -22.81 -8.23 20.55
C LEU A 282 -22.08 -8.79 21.76
N PHE A 283 -22.65 -9.84 22.37
CA PHE A 283 -22.01 -10.64 23.39
C PHE A 283 -21.42 -11.90 22.76
N GLU A 284 -20.16 -12.19 23.03
CA GLU A 284 -19.46 -13.39 22.58
C GLU A 284 -19.05 -14.25 23.78
N LEU A 285 -19.73 -15.38 23.98
CA LEU A 285 -19.41 -16.35 25.02
C LEU A 285 -18.53 -17.44 24.40
N SER A 286 -17.27 -17.56 24.83
CA SER A 286 -16.40 -18.68 24.41
C SER A 286 -16.62 -19.90 25.30
N VAL A 287 -16.73 -21.09 24.69
CA VAL A 287 -17.21 -22.31 25.34
C VAL A 287 -16.29 -23.49 25.10
N ASN A 288 -15.83 -24.13 26.18
CA ASN A 288 -14.83 -25.17 26.15
C ASN A 288 -15.45 -26.56 25.84
N GLY A 289 -15.38 -26.97 24.58
CA GLY A 289 -15.82 -28.30 24.10
C GLY A 289 -17.17 -28.28 23.37
N GLN A 290 -17.88 -29.42 23.35
CA GLN A 290 -19.25 -29.45 22.84
C GLN A 290 -20.23 -28.93 23.90
N PHE A 291 -21.19 -28.13 23.47
CA PHE A 291 -22.19 -27.49 24.31
C PHE A 291 -23.58 -27.52 23.67
N ASP A 292 -24.59 -27.37 24.51
CA ASP A 292 -25.93 -26.96 24.11
C ASP A 292 -26.21 -25.60 24.78
N TYR A 293 -26.95 -24.73 24.10
CA TYR A 293 -27.36 -23.45 24.65
C TYR A 293 -28.88 -23.28 24.57
N ARG A 294 -29.43 -22.53 25.51
CA ARG A 294 -30.82 -22.06 25.52
C ARG A 294 -30.80 -20.59 25.92
N TYR A 295 -31.74 -19.81 25.37
CA TYR A 295 -32.01 -18.46 25.85
C TYR A 295 -33.48 -18.34 26.25
N ASP A 296 -33.76 -17.44 27.18
CA ASP A 296 -35.09 -17.08 27.64
C ASP A 296 -35.12 -15.59 28.05
N GLN A 297 -36.28 -14.94 27.99
CA GLN A 297 -36.42 -13.54 28.39
C GLN A 297 -37.53 -13.37 29.44
N ALA A 298 -37.12 -13.22 30.69
CA ALA A 298 -38.00 -12.95 31.82
C ALA A 298 -38.14 -11.43 32.03
N ASP A 299 -39.16 -10.82 31.41
CA ASP A 299 -39.40 -9.38 31.38
C ASP A 299 -38.15 -8.59 30.94
N LYS A 300 -37.43 -7.95 31.87
CA LYS A 300 -36.23 -7.15 31.59
C LYS A 300 -34.91 -7.93 31.64
N MET A 301 -34.93 -9.22 31.98
CA MET A 301 -33.73 -10.05 32.02
C MET A 301 -33.71 -11.01 30.84
N PHE A 302 -32.69 -10.90 29.99
CA PHE A 302 -32.39 -11.90 28.97
C PHE A 302 -31.32 -12.86 29.50
N ILE A 303 -31.64 -14.14 29.58
CA ILE A 303 -30.79 -15.18 30.20
C ILE A 303 -30.30 -16.12 29.11
N ILE A 304 -28.99 -16.35 29.05
CA ILE A 304 -28.36 -17.33 28.16
C ILE A 304 -27.76 -18.43 29.02
N GLU A 305 -28.37 -19.61 28.95
CA GLU A 305 -27.88 -20.84 29.57
C GLU A 305 -26.97 -21.58 28.60
N VAL A 306 -25.73 -21.85 29.00
CA VAL A 306 -24.80 -22.69 28.24
C VAL A 306 -24.42 -23.90 29.10
N LYS A 307 -24.82 -25.09 28.66
CA LYS A 307 -24.50 -26.36 29.33
C LYS A 307 -23.51 -27.17 28.50
N LYS A 308 -22.61 -27.89 29.18
CA LYS A 308 -21.74 -28.85 28.50
C LYS A 308 -22.62 -29.93 27.88
N ARG A 309 -22.43 -30.22 26.58
CA ARG A 309 -23.15 -31.32 25.93
C ARG A 309 -22.59 -32.61 26.49
N VAL A 310 -23.30 -33.18 27.46
CA VAL A 310 -23.13 -34.58 27.85
C VAL A 310 -23.39 -35.40 26.58
N ALA A 311 -22.49 -36.33 26.25
CA ALA A 311 -22.64 -37.24 25.12
C ALA A 311 -23.77 -38.25 25.41
N THR A 312 -25.00 -37.74 25.37
CA THR A 312 -26.23 -38.50 25.58
C THR A 312 -26.41 -39.38 24.37
N THR A 313 -26.00 -40.65 24.49
CA THR A 313 -26.29 -41.71 23.52
C THR A 313 -27.74 -41.61 23.10
N THR A 314 -27.99 -41.51 21.79
CA THR A 314 -29.17 -40.83 21.20
C THR A 314 -30.53 -41.39 21.63
N ALA A 315 -30.94 -41.03 22.84
CA ALA A 315 -32.26 -41.26 23.38
C ALA A 315 -33.23 -40.32 22.66
N LYS A 316 -33.82 -40.83 21.58
CA LYS A 316 -34.87 -40.14 20.81
C LYS A 316 -35.87 -39.54 21.80
N GLN A 317 -36.08 -38.22 21.77
CA GLN A 317 -37.09 -37.58 22.60
C GLN A 317 -38.47 -37.95 22.06
N TYR A 318 -39.07 -38.99 22.60
CA TYR A 318 -40.38 -39.48 22.21
C TYR A 318 -41.46 -38.54 22.75
N GLN A 319 -42.04 -37.71 21.89
CA GLN A 319 -43.04 -36.69 22.26
C GLN A 319 -44.48 -37.19 22.06
N GLY A 320 -44.64 -38.41 21.54
CA GLY A 320 -45.94 -39.04 21.33
C GLY A 320 -46.78 -39.20 22.60
N LYS A 321 -48.11 -39.15 22.46
CA LYS A 321 -49.09 -39.43 23.52
C LYS A 321 -48.72 -40.70 24.31
N PRO A 322 -48.81 -40.70 25.65
CA PRO A 322 -48.56 -41.89 26.45
C PRO A 322 -49.64 -42.95 26.23
N ILE A 323 -49.23 -44.22 26.23
CA ILE A 323 -50.10 -45.38 26.07
C ILE A 323 -49.71 -46.46 27.09
N SER A 324 -50.71 -46.99 27.81
CA SER A 324 -50.54 -48.13 28.73
C SER A 324 -51.16 -49.37 28.09
N LEU A 325 -50.38 -50.44 27.94
CA LEU A 325 -50.74 -51.67 27.24
C LEU A 325 -50.22 -52.87 28.02
N ASN A 326 -51.04 -53.91 28.18
CA ASN A 326 -50.62 -55.15 28.84
C ASN A 326 -50.98 -56.35 27.96
N PHE A 327 -49.98 -56.90 27.28
CA PHE A 327 -50.14 -57.99 26.32
C PHE A 327 -49.30 -59.20 26.74
N GLN A 328 -49.90 -60.38 26.67
CA GLN A 328 -49.27 -61.66 26.95
C GLN A 328 -49.47 -62.57 25.75
N ASP A 329 -48.37 -63.00 25.15
CA ASP A 329 -48.31 -63.88 23.97
C ASP A 329 -49.14 -63.41 22.75
N ILE A 330 -49.15 -62.10 22.46
CA ILE A 330 -49.93 -61.54 21.34
C ILE A 330 -49.03 -61.39 20.08
N PRO A 331 -49.50 -61.75 18.87
CA PRO A 331 -48.77 -61.52 17.62
C PRO A 331 -48.35 -60.05 17.43
N VAL A 332 -47.08 -59.84 17.05
CA VAL A 332 -46.48 -58.49 16.92
C VAL A 332 -47.26 -57.61 15.92
N ARG A 333 -47.79 -58.19 14.83
CA ARG A 333 -48.64 -57.48 13.85
C ARG A 333 -49.84 -56.80 14.51
N THR A 334 -50.53 -57.49 15.43
CA THR A 334 -51.69 -56.96 16.17
C THR A 334 -51.29 -55.82 17.12
N VAL A 335 -50.15 -55.96 17.79
CA VAL A 335 -49.61 -54.91 18.67
C VAL A 335 -49.23 -53.65 17.89
N LEU A 336 -48.59 -53.81 16.72
CA LEU A 336 -48.25 -52.70 15.82
C LEU A 336 -49.52 -52.00 15.30
N GLN A 337 -50.56 -52.77 14.94
CA GLN A 337 -51.83 -52.22 14.48
C GLN A 337 -52.47 -51.33 15.54
N ILE A 338 -52.58 -51.80 16.79
CA ILE A 338 -53.17 -51.01 17.90
C ILE A 338 -52.43 -49.68 18.13
N ILE A 339 -51.11 -49.66 17.96
CA ILE A 339 -50.28 -48.44 18.08
C ILE A 339 -50.49 -47.49 16.88
N ALA A 340 -50.72 -48.02 15.69
CA ALA A 340 -51.01 -47.24 14.49
C ALA A 340 -52.42 -46.63 14.53
N ASP A 341 -53.43 -47.45 14.87
CA ASP A 341 -54.83 -47.06 15.02
C ASP A 341 -54.98 -45.93 16.07
N PHE A 342 -54.28 -46.02 17.21
CA PHE A 342 -54.27 -44.98 18.26
C PHE A 342 -53.76 -43.61 17.79
N ASN A 343 -53.01 -43.57 16.67
CA ASN A 343 -52.44 -42.36 16.09
C ASN A 343 -52.98 -42.03 14.68
N ASN A 344 -53.97 -42.78 14.18
CA ASN A 344 -54.51 -42.68 12.81
C ASN A 344 -53.46 -42.87 11.68
N LEU A 345 -52.41 -43.65 11.94
CA LEU A 345 -51.37 -43.98 10.96
C LEU A 345 -51.79 -45.20 10.13
N ASN A 346 -51.57 -45.16 8.81
CA ASN A 346 -51.83 -46.31 7.96
C ASN A 346 -50.66 -47.30 8.06
N LEU A 347 -50.83 -48.39 8.81
CA LEU A 347 -49.82 -49.44 8.95
C LEU A 347 -49.77 -50.36 7.70
N VAL A 348 -48.56 -50.59 7.19
CA VAL A 348 -48.28 -51.62 6.18
C VAL A 348 -47.20 -52.56 6.74
N THR A 349 -47.57 -53.81 7.03
CA THR A 349 -46.63 -54.86 7.46
C THR A 349 -46.38 -55.86 6.34
N THR A 350 -45.14 -56.28 6.16
CA THR A 350 -44.81 -57.44 5.31
C THR A 350 -45.20 -58.76 5.98
N ASP A 351 -45.33 -59.83 5.20
CA ASP A 351 -45.66 -61.18 5.71
C ASP A 351 -44.49 -61.87 6.42
N SER A 352 -43.28 -61.31 6.30
CA SER A 352 -42.12 -61.66 7.12
C SER A 352 -42.24 -61.18 8.59
N VAL A 353 -43.13 -60.23 8.91
CA VAL A 353 -43.38 -59.76 10.29
C VAL A 353 -44.19 -60.80 11.08
N SER A 354 -43.47 -61.68 11.78
CA SER A 354 -44.05 -62.82 12.51
C SER A 354 -43.52 -62.94 13.95
N GLY A 355 -44.20 -63.77 14.75
CA GLY A 355 -43.88 -64.02 16.16
C GLY A 355 -44.74 -63.24 17.16
N ASN A 356 -44.79 -63.75 18.39
CA ASN A 356 -45.58 -63.18 19.48
C ASN A 356 -44.71 -62.30 20.39
N ILE A 357 -45.32 -61.39 21.15
CA ILE A 357 -44.65 -60.58 22.16
C ILE A 357 -45.49 -60.52 23.45
N THR A 358 -44.82 -60.70 24.58
CA THR A 358 -45.34 -60.41 25.92
C THR A 358 -44.70 -59.11 26.37
N LEU A 359 -45.51 -58.08 26.59
CA LEU A 359 -45.05 -56.73 26.90
C LEU A 359 -46.08 -56.01 27.78
N ARG A 360 -45.60 -55.42 28.87
CA ARG A 360 -46.37 -54.52 29.73
C ARG A 360 -45.72 -53.14 29.69
N LEU A 361 -46.47 -52.15 29.23
CA LEU A 361 -46.12 -50.74 29.19
C LEU A 361 -47.12 -49.96 30.05
N ASP A 362 -46.64 -48.96 30.77
CA ASP A 362 -47.49 -48.06 31.56
C ASP A 362 -46.96 -46.62 31.46
N GLY A 363 -47.79 -45.69 31.00
CA GLY A 363 -47.43 -44.28 30.80
C GLY A 363 -46.38 -44.00 29.72
N VAL A 364 -46.05 -44.96 28.85
CA VAL A 364 -44.94 -44.86 27.89
C VAL A 364 -45.39 -44.15 26.59
N PRO A 365 -44.65 -43.15 26.06
CA PRO A 365 -44.94 -42.56 24.74
C PRO A 365 -45.05 -43.61 23.62
N TRP A 366 -46.06 -43.50 22.76
CA TRP A 366 -46.30 -44.53 21.72
C TRP A 366 -45.11 -44.74 20.77
N GLU A 367 -44.32 -43.69 20.50
CA GLU A 367 -43.12 -43.80 19.67
C GLU A 367 -42.01 -44.62 20.35
N GLN A 368 -41.90 -44.52 21.68
CA GLN A 368 -40.98 -45.29 22.52
C GLN A 368 -41.43 -46.74 22.60
N ALA A 369 -42.73 -46.97 22.79
CA ALA A 369 -43.34 -48.29 22.72
C ALA A 369 -43.01 -48.98 21.38
N LEU A 370 -43.25 -48.28 20.27
CA LEU A 370 -42.96 -48.76 18.92
C LEU A 370 -41.46 -49.04 18.72
N ASP A 371 -40.57 -48.13 19.11
CA ASP A 371 -39.11 -48.30 18.96
C ASP A 371 -38.57 -49.49 19.78
N ILE A 372 -39.13 -49.74 20.97
CA ILE A 372 -38.83 -50.91 21.80
C ILE A 372 -39.33 -52.20 21.13
N ILE A 373 -40.58 -52.24 20.66
CA ILE A 373 -41.18 -53.42 20.00
C ILE A 373 -40.38 -53.80 18.75
N LEU A 374 -40.02 -52.81 17.92
CA LEU A 374 -39.21 -53.00 16.72
C LEU A 374 -37.84 -53.58 17.06
N LYS A 375 -37.11 -52.97 18.01
CA LYS A 375 -35.79 -53.45 18.47
C LYS A 375 -35.81 -54.86 19.04
N VAL A 376 -36.80 -55.20 19.88
CA VAL A 376 -36.93 -56.53 20.50
C VAL A 376 -37.21 -57.63 19.47
N ARG A 377 -37.72 -57.28 18.28
CA ARG A 377 -38.09 -58.22 17.21
C ARG A 377 -37.27 -58.10 15.92
N GLY A 378 -36.20 -57.28 15.91
CA GLY A 378 -35.33 -57.12 14.72
C GLY A 378 -36.01 -56.43 13.53
N LEU A 379 -37.06 -55.65 13.80
CA LEU A 379 -37.82 -54.93 12.79
C LEU A 379 -37.32 -53.47 12.67
N ASP A 380 -37.52 -52.87 11.51
CA ASP A 380 -37.29 -51.43 11.29
C ASP A 380 -38.54 -50.78 10.68
N LYS A 381 -38.60 -49.44 10.70
CA LYS A 381 -39.72 -48.65 10.18
C LYS A 381 -39.29 -47.61 9.15
N ARG A 382 -40.14 -47.39 8.15
CA ARG A 382 -40.12 -46.18 7.31
C ARG A 382 -41.46 -45.47 7.44
N LEU A 383 -41.45 -44.14 7.48
CA LEU A 383 -42.63 -43.32 7.67
C LEU A 383 -42.71 -42.32 6.51
N ASP A 384 -43.53 -42.66 5.52
CA ASP A 384 -43.75 -41.86 4.32
C ASP A 384 -45.10 -41.16 4.46
N ASN A 385 -45.05 -39.88 4.89
CA ASN A 385 -46.21 -39.05 5.21
C ASN A 385 -47.14 -39.65 6.28
N ASN A 386 -48.21 -40.37 5.88
CA ASN A 386 -49.16 -41.03 6.78
C ASN A 386 -49.08 -42.57 6.72
N ILE A 387 -48.10 -43.14 6.00
CA ILE A 387 -47.91 -44.57 5.86
C ILE A 387 -46.72 -45.01 6.72
N LEU A 388 -46.97 -45.92 7.65
CA LEU A 388 -45.96 -46.56 8.49
C LEU A 388 -45.66 -47.95 7.91
N LEU A 389 -44.57 -48.07 7.16
CA LEU A 389 -44.06 -49.35 6.68
C LEU A 389 -43.25 -50.01 7.80
N VAL A 390 -43.56 -51.26 8.14
CA VAL A 390 -42.80 -52.10 9.09
C VAL A 390 -42.46 -53.44 8.45
N ALA A 391 -41.17 -53.79 8.47
CA ALA A 391 -40.63 -55.05 7.98
C ALA A 391 -39.37 -55.42 8.81
N PRO A 392 -38.81 -56.64 8.64
CA PRO A 392 -37.49 -56.96 9.20
C PRO A 392 -36.42 -55.97 8.74
N ALA A 393 -35.50 -55.62 9.63
CA ALA A 393 -34.46 -54.63 9.33
C ALA A 393 -33.60 -55.03 8.12
N ASP A 394 -33.30 -56.33 7.99
CA ASP A 394 -32.54 -56.90 6.88
C ASP A 394 -33.27 -56.75 5.52
N GLU A 395 -34.60 -56.83 5.51
CA GLU A 395 -35.42 -56.70 4.28
C GLU A 395 -35.44 -55.25 3.79
N ILE A 396 -35.57 -54.29 4.72
CA ILE A 396 -35.45 -52.86 4.41
C ILE A 396 -34.02 -52.52 3.95
N ALA A 397 -33.00 -52.97 4.68
CA ALA A 397 -31.60 -52.72 4.33
C ALA A 397 -31.23 -53.32 2.97
N ALA A 398 -31.71 -54.53 2.65
CA ALA A 398 -31.51 -55.15 1.33
C ALA A 398 -32.21 -54.35 0.22
N ARG A 399 -33.43 -53.86 0.45
CA ARG A 399 -34.19 -53.06 -0.52
C ARG A 399 -33.57 -51.68 -0.75
N GLU A 400 -33.14 -51.00 0.31
CA GLU A 400 -32.44 -49.70 0.21
C GLU A 400 -31.09 -49.85 -0.47
N LYS A 401 -30.32 -50.91 -0.12
CA LYS A 401 -29.09 -51.26 -0.83
C LYS A 401 -29.35 -51.50 -2.31
N GLN A 402 -30.33 -52.34 -2.67
CA GLN A 402 -30.68 -52.62 -4.07
C GLN A 402 -31.14 -51.35 -4.81
N GLN A 403 -31.83 -50.42 -4.13
CA GLN A 403 -32.27 -49.15 -4.72
C GLN A 403 -31.09 -48.17 -4.94
N LEU A 404 -30.11 -48.14 -4.04
CA LEU A 404 -28.88 -47.38 -4.20
C LEU A 404 -27.97 -48.00 -5.28
N GLU A 405 -27.80 -49.32 -5.29
CA GLU A 405 -27.09 -50.06 -6.34
C GLU A 405 -27.77 -49.87 -7.71
N SER A 406 -29.10 -49.87 -7.77
CA SER A 406 -29.86 -49.59 -9.00
C SER A 406 -29.68 -48.14 -9.46
N ARG A 407 -29.69 -47.16 -8.56
CA ARG A 407 -29.39 -45.74 -8.90
C ARG A 407 -27.96 -45.58 -9.42
N ASN A 408 -27.00 -46.22 -8.77
CA ASN A 408 -25.59 -46.20 -9.20
C ASN A 408 -25.45 -46.88 -10.57
N GLN A 409 -26.06 -48.05 -10.79
CA GLN A 409 -26.09 -48.73 -12.09
C GLN A 409 -26.74 -47.87 -13.18
N VAL A 410 -27.81 -47.13 -12.88
CA VAL A 410 -28.42 -46.19 -13.85
C VAL A 410 -27.48 -45.03 -14.20
N ALA A 411 -26.72 -44.51 -13.22
CA ALA A 411 -25.70 -43.50 -13.48
C ALA A 411 -24.49 -44.07 -14.26
N ASP A 412 -24.03 -45.27 -13.91
CA ASP A 412 -22.93 -45.97 -14.58
C ASP A 412 -23.28 -46.36 -16.03
N LEU A 413 -24.55 -46.69 -16.29
CA LEU A 413 -25.09 -47.02 -17.62
C LEU A 413 -25.50 -45.80 -18.45
N ALA A 414 -25.42 -44.58 -17.89
CA ALA A 414 -25.78 -43.37 -18.62
C ALA A 414 -24.92 -43.18 -19.90
N PRO A 415 -25.49 -42.62 -20.97
CA PRO A 415 -24.75 -42.29 -22.17
C PRO A 415 -23.71 -41.19 -21.89
N LEU A 416 -22.49 -41.40 -22.40
CA LEU A 416 -21.42 -40.41 -22.35
C LEU A 416 -21.49 -39.54 -23.61
N TYR A 417 -21.53 -38.22 -23.42
CA TYR A 417 -21.44 -37.22 -24.49
C TYR A 417 -20.04 -36.60 -24.48
N THR A 418 -19.56 -36.18 -25.64
CA THR A 418 -18.35 -35.36 -25.75
C THR A 418 -18.77 -33.94 -26.13
N GLU A 419 -18.35 -32.95 -25.34
CA GLU A 419 -18.51 -31.54 -25.67
C GLU A 419 -17.16 -30.80 -25.71
N TYR A 420 -17.16 -29.68 -26.43
CA TYR A 420 -16.04 -28.79 -26.62
C TYR A 420 -16.37 -27.45 -25.94
N LEU A 421 -15.67 -27.14 -24.85
CA LEU A 421 -15.85 -25.92 -24.07
C LEU A 421 -14.67 -24.97 -24.35
N GLN A 422 -14.94 -23.86 -25.02
CA GLN A 422 -13.93 -22.82 -25.26
C GLN A 422 -13.75 -21.97 -24.00
N ILE A 423 -12.49 -21.66 -23.66
CA ILE A 423 -12.12 -20.88 -22.48
C ILE A 423 -11.38 -19.61 -22.93
N ASN A 424 -11.68 -18.46 -22.33
CA ASN A 424 -11.33 -17.14 -22.88
C ASN A 424 -10.24 -16.42 -22.07
N TYR A 425 -10.29 -16.51 -20.73
CA TYR A 425 -9.38 -15.81 -19.82
C TYR A 425 -8.52 -16.79 -19.00
N ALA A 426 -9.09 -17.93 -18.60
CA ALA A 426 -8.35 -19.01 -17.93
C ALA A 426 -7.60 -19.90 -18.93
N LYS A 427 -6.56 -20.61 -18.48
CA LYS A 427 -5.91 -21.65 -19.30
C LYS A 427 -6.65 -22.97 -19.18
N ALA A 428 -6.97 -23.58 -20.30
CA ALA A 428 -7.64 -24.88 -20.33
C ALA A 428 -6.85 -26.00 -19.65
N SER A 429 -5.51 -25.95 -19.64
CA SER A 429 -4.65 -26.88 -18.90
C SER A 429 -4.73 -26.70 -17.37
N GLU A 430 -4.84 -25.45 -16.88
CA GLU A 430 -5.06 -25.18 -15.44
C GLU A 430 -6.47 -25.64 -15.01
N VAL A 431 -7.49 -25.46 -15.86
CA VAL A 431 -8.87 -25.94 -15.60
C VAL A 431 -8.99 -27.46 -15.68
N ALA A 432 -8.33 -28.11 -16.65
CA ALA A 432 -8.32 -29.57 -16.76
C ALA A 432 -7.67 -30.23 -15.55
N ALA A 433 -6.57 -29.67 -15.03
CA ALA A 433 -5.90 -30.14 -13.82
C ALA A 433 -6.83 -30.09 -12.59
N LEU A 434 -7.67 -29.06 -12.47
CA LEU A 434 -8.70 -28.99 -11.42
C LEU A 434 -9.75 -30.09 -11.58
N LEU A 435 -10.28 -30.28 -12.79
CA LEU A 435 -11.32 -31.29 -13.09
C LEU A 435 -10.83 -32.74 -12.94
N SER A 436 -9.55 -33.01 -13.21
CA SER A 436 -8.92 -34.33 -13.03
C SER A 436 -8.33 -34.54 -11.64
N SER A 437 -8.43 -33.58 -10.72
CA SER A 437 -7.87 -33.73 -9.37
C SER A 437 -8.74 -34.65 -8.51
N GLU A 438 -8.12 -35.68 -7.91
CA GLU A 438 -8.82 -36.65 -7.03
C GLU A 438 -9.46 -35.99 -5.79
N SER A 439 -8.95 -34.82 -5.37
CA SER A 439 -9.56 -34.00 -4.31
C SER A 439 -10.87 -33.32 -4.73
N THR A 440 -11.08 -33.13 -6.03
CA THR A 440 -12.15 -32.31 -6.61
C THR A 440 -12.88 -33.13 -7.68
N LYS A 441 -13.31 -34.34 -7.29
CA LYS A 441 -13.85 -35.38 -8.17
C LYS A 441 -15.24 -35.03 -8.75
N LEU A 442 -15.24 -34.07 -9.67
CA LEU A 442 -16.39 -33.53 -10.38
C LEU A 442 -16.75 -34.37 -11.62
N LEU A 443 -15.76 -35.04 -12.22
CA LEU A 443 -15.94 -36.01 -13.30
C LEU A 443 -16.43 -37.35 -12.74
N SER A 444 -17.23 -38.08 -13.52
CA SER A 444 -17.65 -39.44 -13.17
C SER A 444 -16.50 -40.45 -13.27
N PRO A 445 -16.60 -41.68 -12.71
CA PRO A 445 -15.58 -42.72 -12.86
C PRO A 445 -15.32 -43.16 -14.32
N ARG A 446 -16.21 -42.79 -15.25
CA ARG A 446 -16.11 -43.04 -16.70
C ARG A 446 -15.78 -41.76 -17.48
N GLY A 447 -15.68 -40.63 -16.80
CA GLY A 447 -15.40 -39.31 -17.35
C GLY A 447 -13.95 -39.17 -17.80
N ALA A 448 -13.73 -38.37 -18.83
CA ALA A 448 -12.41 -38.00 -19.31
C ALA A 448 -12.38 -36.52 -19.73
N VAL A 449 -11.25 -35.86 -19.45
CA VAL A 449 -10.99 -34.49 -19.85
C VAL A 449 -9.67 -34.42 -20.60
N SER A 450 -9.63 -33.67 -21.70
CA SER A 450 -8.41 -33.35 -22.45
C SER A 450 -8.45 -31.90 -22.95
N VAL A 451 -7.34 -31.40 -23.47
CA VAL A 451 -7.15 -29.99 -23.84
C VAL A 451 -6.50 -29.90 -25.22
N ASP A 452 -7.04 -29.06 -26.10
CA ASP A 452 -6.31 -28.55 -27.27
C ASP A 452 -5.68 -27.20 -26.90
N GLU A 453 -4.42 -27.22 -26.47
CA GLU A 453 -3.70 -26.02 -26.02
C GLU A 453 -3.58 -24.96 -27.12
N ARG A 454 -3.61 -25.36 -28.39
CA ARG A 454 -3.53 -24.47 -29.56
C ARG A 454 -4.81 -23.65 -29.77
N THR A 455 -5.94 -24.10 -29.23
CA THR A 455 -7.24 -23.38 -29.33
C THR A 455 -7.81 -22.97 -27.96
N ASN A 456 -7.13 -23.32 -26.87
CA ASN A 456 -7.63 -23.19 -25.48
C ASN A 456 -9.03 -23.82 -25.27
N VAL A 457 -9.30 -24.92 -25.98
CA VAL A 457 -10.55 -25.67 -25.88
C VAL A 457 -10.36 -26.87 -24.94
N LEU A 458 -11.25 -26.96 -23.97
CA LEU A 458 -11.40 -28.09 -23.06
C LEU A 458 -12.37 -29.10 -23.68
N VAL A 459 -11.92 -30.33 -23.91
CA VAL A 459 -12.75 -31.42 -24.41
C VAL A 459 -13.18 -32.28 -23.22
N VAL A 460 -14.47 -32.24 -22.89
CA VAL A 460 -15.04 -32.98 -21.76
C VAL A 460 -15.89 -34.11 -22.30
N LYS A 461 -15.63 -35.34 -21.84
CA LYS A 461 -16.41 -36.52 -22.15
C LYS A 461 -16.98 -37.12 -20.87
N ASP A 462 -18.27 -36.90 -20.61
CA ASP A 462 -18.95 -37.39 -19.41
C ASP A 462 -20.48 -37.48 -19.63
N THR A 463 -21.25 -37.74 -18.58
CA THR A 463 -22.71 -37.66 -18.56
C THR A 463 -23.21 -36.21 -18.70
N ALA A 464 -24.43 -36.03 -19.20
CA ALA A 464 -25.01 -34.71 -19.46
C ALA A 464 -25.15 -33.83 -18.19
N ASP A 465 -25.43 -34.44 -17.03
CA ASP A 465 -25.53 -33.75 -15.74
C ASP A 465 -24.17 -33.21 -15.28
N VAL A 466 -23.11 -34.02 -15.40
CA VAL A 466 -21.74 -33.60 -15.08
C VAL A 466 -21.29 -32.47 -16.00
N ILE A 467 -21.49 -32.60 -17.31
CA ILE A 467 -21.14 -31.56 -18.29
C ILE A 467 -21.89 -30.24 -17.99
N SER A 468 -23.16 -30.32 -17.59
CA SER A 468 -23.94 -29.15 -17.19
C SER A 468 -23.42 -28.46 -15.93
N ASN A 469 -22.88 -29.23 -14.97
CA ASN A 469 -22.22 -28.70 -13.79
C ASN A 469 -20.85 -28.08 -14.12
N VAL A 470 -20.07 -28.69 -15.04
CA VAL A 470 -18.78 -28.15 -15.50
C VAL A 470 -18.98 -26.82 -16.25
N LYS A 471 -20.02 -26.67 -17.08
CA LYS A 471 -20.40 -25.37 -17.67
C LYS A 471 -20.65 -24.30 -16.60
N ARG A 472 -21.53 -24.58 -15.63
CA ARG A 472 -21.84 -23.64 -14.55
C ARG A 472 -20.62 -23.26 -13.71
N MET A 473 -19.66 -24.17 -13.54
CA MET A 473 -18.38 -23.89 -12.89
C MET A 473 -17.52 -22.96 -13.76
N LEU A 474 -17.44 -23.21 -15.06
CA LEU A 474 -16.69 -22.39 -16.02
C LEU A 474 -17.24 -20.96 -16.10
N ASP A 475 -18.57 -20.79 -16.12
CA ASP A 475 -19.26 -19.49 -16.11
C ASP A 475 -18.87 -18.59 -14.91
N ILE A 476 -18.40 -19.20 -13.81
CA ILE A 476 -17.99 -18.50 -12.57
C ILE A 476 -16.46 -18.28 -12.53
N LEU A 477 -15.68 -19.13 -13.22
CA LEU A 477 -14.21 -19.10 -13.18
C LEU A 477 -13.57 -18.35 -14.36
N ASP A 478 -14.18 -18.35 -15.56
CA ASP A 478 -13.64 -17.72 -16.76
C ASP A 478 -13.96 -16.20 -16.78
N ILE A 479 -13.43 -15.50 -15.77
CA ILE A 479 -13.55 -14.04 -15.62
C ILE A 479 -12.19 -13.35 -15.87
N PRO A 480 -12.17 -12.12 -16.42
CA PRO A 480 -10.92 -11.39 -16.64
C PRO A 480 -10.19 -11.08 -15.34
N VAL A 481 -8.90 -11.40 -15.28
CA VAL A 481 -8.05 -11.10 -14.12
C VAL A 481 -7.70 -9.61 -14.06
N LYS A 482 -8.08 -8.96 -12.96
CA LYS A 482 -7.65 -7.58 -12.67
C LYS A 482 -6.12 -7.46 -12.67
N GLN A 483 -5.61 -6.39 -13.26
CA GLN A 483 -4.19 -6.05 -13.25
C GLN A 483 -3.87 -5.06 -12.12
N VAL A 484 -2.64 -5.08 -11.63
CA VAL A 484 -2.09 -4.12 -10.66
C VAL A 484 -0.83 -3.51 -11.25
N VAL A 485 -0.77 -2.18 -11.25
CA VAL A 485 0.45 -1.40 -11.38
C VAL A 485 1.06 -1.26 -9.99
N ILE A 486 2.33 -1.62 -9.83
CA ILE A 486 3.09 -1.37 -8.61
C ILE A 486 4.21 -0.39 -8.93
N GLU A 487 4.24 0.72 -8.22
CA GLU A 487 5.33 1.69 -8.24
C GLU A 487 6.01 1.66 -6.87
N ALA A 488 7.30 1.31 -6.84
CA ALA A 488 8.14 1.52 -5.67
C ALA A 488 8.95 2.80 -5.86
N ARG A 489 9.27 3.49 -4.77
CA ARG A 489 10.20 4.64 -4.78
C ARG A 489 11.22 4.45 -3.67
N MET A 490 12.49 4.47 -4.02
CA MET A 490 13.59 4.57 -3.08
C MET A 490 14.14 6.00 -3.15
N VAL A 491 14.24 6.66 -2.01
CA VAL A 491 14.81 8.01 -1.88
C VAL A 491 15.99 7.93 -0.92
N THR A 492 17.18 8.25 -1.43
CA THR A 492 18.41 8.37 -0.62
C THR A 492 18.83 9.83 -0.59
N ILE A 493 19.08 10.37 0.61
CA ILE A 493 19.58 11.72 0.83
C ILE A 493 20.91 11.61 1.54
N ASP A 494 21.98 12.13 0.93
CA ASP A 494 23.30 12.25 1.54
C ASP A 494 23.59 13.75 1.78
N ASP A 495 23.88 14.11 3.03
CA ASP A 495 24.18 15.49 3.46
C ASP A 495 25.48 15.51 4.27
N GLY A 496 26.54 16.09 3.69
CA GLY A 496 27.90 16.09 4.23
C GLY A 496 28.46 17.50 4.40
N PHE A 497 29.06 17.74 5.55
CA PHE A 497 29.77 18.98 5.90
C PHE A 497 31.17 18.65 6.41
N ASP A 498 32.20 19.13 5.70
CA ASP A 498 33.61 18.99 6.05
C ASP A 498 34.21 20.40 6.35
N GLU A 499 34.60 20.65 7.60
CA GLU A 499 35.32 21.87 8.04
C GLU A 499 36.72 21.49 8.51
N ALA A 500 37.76 22.19 8.05
CA ALA A 500 39.10 22.06 8.58
C ALA A 500 39.85 23.39 8.62
N LEU A 501 40.55 23.65 9.73
CA LEU A 501 41.44 24.78 9.92
C LEU A 501 42.80 24.26 10.38
N GLY A 502 43.87 24.77 9.79
CA GLY A 502 45.24 24.33 10.07
C GLY A 502 46.26 25.43 9.79
N VAL A 503 47.45 25.26 10.32
CA VAL A 503 48.51 26.28 10.34
C VAL A 503 49.87 25.64 10.14
N ARG A 504 50.74 26.30 9.39
CA ARG A 504 52.18 26.03 9.43
C ARG A 504 52.96 27.32 9.58
N TRP A 505 53.99 27.31 10.43
CA TRP A 505 54.88 28.45 10.61
C TRP A 505 56.26 28.01 11.06
N GLY A 506 57.26 28.87 10.81
CA GLY A 506 58.65 28.61 11.12
C GLY A 506 59.43 29.89 11.32
N VAL A 507 60.43 29.84 12.20
CA VAL A 507 61.42 30.91 12.42
C VAL A 507 62.80 30.35 12.10
N THR A 508 63.41 30.87 11.05
CA THR A 508 64.82 30.65 10.74
C THR A 508 65.62 31.90 11.12
N LYS A 509 66.76 31.75 11.77
CA LYS A 509 67.73 32.84 11.97
C LYS A 509 69.15 32.31 11.89
N ASN A 510 69.97 32.91 11.04
CA ASN A 510 71.43 32.79 11.04
C ASN A 510 72.05 34.11 11.56
N ASP A 511 73.06 34.04 12.44
CA ASP A 511 73.75 35.23 12.97
C ASP A 511 75.03 35.64 12.20
N GLY A 512 75.40 34.90 11.16
CA GLY A 512 76.59 35.09 10.33
C GLY A 512 77.88 34.53 10.90
N HIS A 513 77.84 33.95 12.11
CA HIS A 513 79.02 33.51 12.87
C HIS A 513 79.04 31.99 13.11
N GLY A 514 78.24 31.25 12.36
CA GLY A 514 78.12 29.78 12.45
C GLY A 514 76.98 29.28 13.33
N ASN A 515 76.24 30.16 14.02
CA ASN A 515 75.05 29.75 14.77
C ASN A 515 73.78 30.00 13.95
N SER A 516 72.91 28.99 13.93
CA SER A 516 71.60 29.04 13.31
C SER A 516 70.52 28.47 14.25
N THR A 517 69.27 28.86 13.99
CA THR A 517 68.07 28.28 14.59
C THR A 517 66.98 28.18 13.51
N SER A 518 66.22 27.08 13.51
CA SER A 518 65.27 26.68 12.46
C SER A 518 64.21 25.72 13.02
N GLY A 519 63.43 25.07 12.15
CA GLY A 519 62.50 23.99 12.49
C GLY A 519 63.20 22.68 12.89
N THR A 520 64.18 22.25 12.09
CA THR A 520 64.92 20.98 12.25
C THR A 520 66.43 21.21 12.47
N ILE A 521 67.20 20.15 12.71
CA ILE A 521 68.67 20.22 12.83
C ILE A 521 69.28 20.42 11.44
N GLU A 522 68.76 19.70 10.46
CA GLU A 522 69.01 19.80 9.03
C GLU A 522 68.78 21.24 8.53
N GLY A 523 67.74 21.90 9.06
CA GLY A 523 67.46 23.31 8.81
C GLY A 523 68.46 24.29 9.45
N ASN A 524 69.09 23.91 10.56
CA ASN A 524 70.21 24.67 11.13
C ASN A 524 71.46 24.53 10.25
N ASP A 525 71.82 23.30 9.86
CA ASP A 525 73.01 23.01 9.06
C ASP A 525 72.89 23.61 7.64
N GLY A 526 71.74 23.45 6.99
CA GLY A 526 71.42 24.06 5.69
C GLY A 526 71.34 25.59 5.73
N SER A 527 71.10 26.18 6.91
CA SER A 527 71.20 27.63 7.11
C SER A 527 72.63 28.09 7.42
N GLY A 528 73.45 27.27 8.08
CA GLY A 528 74.74 27.63 8.66
C GLY A 528 75.97 27.38 7.79
N ASN A 529 75.86 26.60 6.70
CA ASN A 529 77.01 26.19 5.88
C ASN A 529 77.64 27.39 5.12
N GLY A 530 78.78 27.87 5.64
CA GLY A 530 79.35 29.20 5.42
C GLY A 530 79.95 29.51 4.04
N THR A 531 79.16 29.38 2.98
CA THR A 531 79.55 29.70 1.59
C THR A 531 79.31 31.17 1.18
N GLY A 532 79.01 32.05 2.16
CA GLY A 532 78.83 33.49 1.94
C GLY A 532 77.48 33.92 1.34
N ILE A 533 76.57 32.97 1.08
CA ILE A 533 75.20 33.21 0.65
C ILE A 533 74.26 32.86 1.82
N ASN A 534 73.28 33.71 2.10
CA ASN A 534 72.23 33.43 3.09
C ASN A 534 71.27 32.37 2.53
N THR A 535 71.61 31.09 2.67
CA THR A 535 70.79 29.97 2.20
C THR A 535 69.49 29.88 3.00
N ARG A 536 68.34 30.07 2.33
CA ARG A 536 67.03 29.58 2.83
C ARG A 536 67.16 28.05 2.96
N PRO A 537 66.92 27.43 4.14
CA PRO A 537 66.73 25.99 4.24
C PRO A 537 65.54 25.53 3.40
N GLU A 538 65.32 24.22 3.25
CA GLU A 538 64.13 23.74 2.55
C GLU A 538 62.82 24.11 3.31
N ILE A 539 61.66 23.88 2.68
CA ILE A 539 60.39 24.30 3.27
C ILE A 539 59.93 23.40 4.42
N GLU A 540 60.41 22.15 4.48
CA GLU A 540 60.07 21.22 5.56
C GLU A 540 60.96 21.48 6.79
N ASP A 541 62.26 21.74 6.59
CA ASP A 541 63.28 21.96 7.63
C ASP A 541 63.20 23.31 8.40
N ARG A 542 62.41 24.26 7.88
CA ARG A 542 62.22 25.59 8.48
C ARG A 542 61.04 25.67 9.45
N LEU A 543 60.09 24.75 9.36
CA LEU A 543 58.79 24.88 10.04
C LEU A 543 58.89 24.34 11.48
N ASN A 544 58.60 25.18 12.47
CA ASN A 544 58.47 24.76 13.86
C ASN A 544 57.10 24.13 14.15
N VAL A 545 56.08 24.50 13.37
CA VAL A 545 54.76 23.87 13.36
C VAL A 545 54.38 23.61 11.90
N ASN A 546 54.06 22.36 11.57
CA ASN A 546 53.61 21.97 10.23
C ASN A 546 52.30 21.18 10.35
N LEU A 547 51.18 21.89 10.57
CA LEU A 547 49.84 21.31 10.72
C LEU A 547 48.84 21.86 9.65
N PRO A 548 49.17 21.85 8.35
CA PRO A 548 48.30 22.38 7.30
C PRO A 548 47.07 21.51 7.06
N VAL A 549 46.03 22.10 6.46
CA VAL A 549 44.88 21.38 5.89
C VAL A 549 45.28 20.74 4.57
N THR A 550 45.03 19.43 4.42
CA THR A 550 45.22 18.71 3.17
C THR A 550 44.13 19.12 2.19
N ASN A 551 44.49 19.53 0.96
CA ASN A 551 43.55 20.08 -0.03
C ASN A 551 42.71 21.25 0.52
N ALA A 552 43.37 22.23 1.15
CA ALA A 552 42.74 23.46 1.62
C ALA A 552 42.02 24.21 0.48
N ALA A 553 40.82 24.74 0.75
CA ALA A 553 40.09 25.60 -0.19
C ALA A 553 40.72 27.00 -0.31
N GLY A 554 41.44 27.44 0.72
CA GLY A 554 42.25 28.65 0.66
C GLY A 554 43.42 28.60 1.65
N THR A 555 44.53 29.22 1.26
CA THR A 555 45.67 29.48 2.15
C THR A 555 46.05 30.96 2.11
N LEU A 556 46.62 31.45 3.21
CA LEU A 556 47.09 32.82 3.37
C LEU A 556 48.44 32.81 4.07
N ALA A 557 49.50 33.17 3.33
CA ALA A 557 50.87 33.19 3.81
C ALA A 557 51.37 34.62 4.06
N PHE A 558 52.09 34.80 5.16
CA PHE A 558 52.84 35.99 5.54
C PHE A 558 54.31 35.59 5.72
N GLN A 559 55.22 36.40 5.18
CA GLN A 559 56.66 36.24 5.36
C GLN A 559 57.26 37.55 5.86
N VAL A 560 58.09 37.47 6.91
CA VAL A 560 58.89 38.59 7.41
C VAL A 560 60.37 38.19 7.32
N ALA A 561 61.04 38.65 6.26
CA ALA A 561 62.45 38.37 6.00
C ALA A 561 63.30 39.64 6.20
N ARG A 562 64.27 39.59 7.12
CA ARG A 562 65.27 40.63 7.37
C ARG A 562 66.66 40.11 7.01
N LEU A 563 67.01 40.29 5.74
CA LEU A 563 68.23 39.74 5.14
C LEU A 563 69.52 40.22 5.84
N ALA A 564 69.51 41.42 6.42
CA ALA A 564 70.67 42.03 7.09
C ALA A 564 71.05 41.38 8.44
N ASN A 565 70.24 40.48 8.99
CA ASN A 565 70.55 39.72 10.20
C ASN A 565 70.04 38.26 10.12
N GLY A 566 70.00 37.71 8.91
CA GLY A 566 69.65 36.31 8.61
C GLY A 566 68.29 35.85 9.14
N THR A 567 67.40 36.75 9.57
CA THR A 567 66.16 36.41 10.29
C THR A 567 64.99 36.32 9.32
N LEU A 568 64.24 35.23 9.39
CA LEU A 568 63.10 34.94 8.53
C LEU A 568 62.00 34.27 9.36
N LEU A 569 60.78 34.78 9.26
CA LEU A 569 59.58 34.19 9.83
C LEU A 569 58.58 33.90 8.69
N ASP A 570 58.22 32.64 8.51
CA ASP A 570 57.17 32.17 7.60
C ASP A 570 55.94 31.79 8.45
N LEU A 571 54.74 32.26 8.09
CA LEU A 571 53.46 31.90 8.71
C LEU A 571 52.39 31.71 7.63
N GLU A 572 51.73 30.56 7.60
CA GLU A 572 50.64 30.27 6.67
C GLU A 572 49.43 29.67 7.41
N LEU A 573 48.27 30.26 7.17
CA LEU A 573 46.98 29.72 7.57
C LEU A 573 46.37 28.96 6.38
N SER A 574 45.69 27.86 6.66
CA SER A 574 45.05 26.99 5.67
C SER A 574 43.65 26.61 6.15
N ALA A 575 42.65 26.74 5.29
CA ALA A 575 41.26 26.50 5.64
C ALA A 575 40.50 25.75 4.54
N LEU A 576 39.53 24.95 4.95
CA LEU A 576 38.57 24.24 4.11
C LEU A 576 37.21 24.31 4.80
N GLU A 577 36.18 24.73 4.08
CA GLU A 577 34.78 24.53 4.45
C GLU A 577 34.09 24.03 3.19
N LYS A 578 33.45 22.87 3.28
CA LYS A 578 32.84 22.17 2.14
C LYS A 578 31.52 21.55 2.57
N GLU A 579 30.46 21.96 1.89
CA GLU A 579 29.15 21.33 1.97
C GLU A 579 28.93 20.48 0.70
N SER A 580 28.33 19.30 0.85
CA SER A 580 28.01 18.40 -0.28
C SER A 580 26.68 17.70 -0.01
N LYS A 581 25.72 17.86 -0.92
CA LYS A 581 24.37 17.27 -0.83
C LYS A 581 24.06 16.49 -2.10
N ALA A 582 23.41 15.34 -1.94
CA ALA A 582 22.86 14.55 -3.03
C ALA A 582 21.48 14.02 -2.63
N GLU A 583 20.55 14.03 -3.58
CA GLU A 583 19.25 13.38 -3.48
C GLU A 583 19.12 12.42 -4.67
N ILE A 584 18.89 11.14 -4.38
CA ILE A 584 18.84 10.06 -5.37
C ILE A 584 17.45 9.41 -5.27
N ILE A 585 16.66 9.54 -6.34
CA ILE A 585 15.32 8.98 -6.43
C ILE A 585 15.30 7.88 -7.48
N ALA A 586 15.06 6.64 -7.05
CA ALA A 586 14.87 5.50 -7.94
C ALA A 586 13.40 5.03 -7.87
N SER A 587 12.70 5.04 -9.01
CA SER A 587 11.26 4.76 -9.08
C SER A 587 10.91 3.60 -10.02
N PRO A 588 11.32 2.34 -9.72
CA PRO A 588 10.96 1.19 -10.53
C PRO A 588 9.44 0.93 -10.49
N ARG A 589 8.85 0.70 -11.66
CA ARG A 589 7.42 0.50 -11.85
C ARG A 589 7.16 -0.70 -12.75
N VAL A 590 6.20 -1.54 -12.36
CA VAL A 590 5.85 -2.78 -13.07
C VAL A 590 4.33 -2.99 -13.06
N THR A 591 3.79 -3.61 -14.10
CA THR A 591 2.36 -3.99 -14.17
C THR A 591 2.28 -5.51 -14.28
N THR A 592 1.40 -6.14 -13.50
CA THR A 592 1.18 -7.60 -13.54
C THR A 592 -0.27 -7.96 -13.22
N ALA A 593 -0.67 -9.19 -13.56
CA ALA A 593 -1.96 -9.73 -13.18
C ALA A 593 -2.00 -10.14 -11.69
N ASN A 594 -3.21 -10.17 -11.12
CA ASN A 594 -3.44 -10.71 -9.79
C ASN A 594 -2.80 -12.11 -9.61
N GLN A 595 -2.07 -12.31 -8.50
CA GLN A 595 -1.34 -13.54 -8.14
C GLN A 595 -0.23 -13.98 -9.11
N LYS A 596 0.20 -13.15 -10.08
CA LYS A 596 1.33 -13.48 -10.96
C LYS A 596 2.58 -12.65 -10.59
N PRO A 597 3.70 -13.30 -10.23
CA PRO A 597 4.93 -12.59 -9.86
C PRO A 597 5.53 -11.86 -11.07
N ALA A 598 6.05 -10.66 -10.84
CA ALA A 598 6.78 -9.89 -11.82
C ALA A 598 8.13 -9.41 -11.27
N LEU A 599 9.07 -9.15 -12.18
CA LEU A 599 10.43 -8.72 -11.89
C LEU A 599 10.85 -7.66 -12.92
N ILE A 600 11.41 -6.56 -12.44
CA ILE A 600 12.12 -5.57 -13.26
C ILE A 600 13.50 -5.34 -12.64
N GLU A 601 14.55 -5.36 -13.45
CA GLU A 601 15.95 -5.18 -13.04
C GLU A 601 16.66 -4.21 -14.00
N GLN A 602 17.52 -3.34 -13.48
CA GLN A 602 18.41 -2.47 -14.26
C GLN A 602 19.76 -2.31 -13.56
N GLY A 603 20.86 -2.52 -14.27
CA GLY A 603 22.21 -2.31 -13.73
C GLY A 603 23.29 -3.03 -14.54
N THR A 604 24.32 -3.53 -13.86
CA THR A 604 25.51 -4.13 -14.48
C THR A 604 25.91 -5.43 -13.80
N GLU A 605 26.48 -6.37 -14.55
CA GLU A 605 27.08 -7.59 -14.01
C GLU A 605 28.60 -7.45 -13.87
N ILE A 606 29.11 -7.70 -12.67
CA ILE A 606 30.53 -7.59 -12.31
C ILE A 606 31.15 -8.99 -12.34
N PRO A 607 32.20 -9.24 -13.14
CA PRO A 607 32.89 -10.53 -13.15
C PRO A 607 33.80 -10.67 -11.91
N TYR A 608 33.72 -11.83 -11.26
CA TYR A 608 34.63 -12.27 -10.20
C TYR A 608 35.43 -13.49 -10.67
N VAL A 609 36.73 -13.53 -10.37
CA VAL A 609 37.55 -14.72 -10.57
C VAL A 609 37.42 -15.64 -9.36
N GLU A 610 36.95 -16.86 -9.58
CA GLU A 610 36.74 -17.87 -8.55
C GLU A 610 37.56 -19.13 -8.88
N SER A 611 38.30 -19.66 -7.90
CA SER A 611 39.10 -20.87 -8.07
C SER A 611 38.19 -22.09 -8.12
N SER A 612 38.07 -22.72 -9.29
CA SER A 612 37.30 -23.95 -9.45
C SER A 612 37.98 -25.13 -8.73
N SER A 613 37.20 -26.15 -8.36
CA SER A 613 37.69 -27.35 -7.68
C SER A 613 38.67 -28.19 -8.52
N SER A 614 38.84 -27.87 -9.80
CA SER A 614 39.85 -28.44 -10.70
C SER A 614 41.19 -27.69 -10.71
N GLY A 615 41.31 -26.58 -9.96
CA GLY A 615 42.47 -25.68 -10.00
C GLY A 615 42.46 -24.68 -11.17
N ALA A 616 41.46 -24.74 -12.05
CA ALA A 616 41.25 -23.72 -13.09
C ALA A 616 40.53 -22.48 -12.54
N THR A 617 40.82 -21.30 -13.07
CA THR A 617 40.05 -20.08 -12.78
C THR A 617 38.72 -20.08 -13.55
N SER A 618 37.62 -19.89 -12.85
CA SER A 618 36.28 -19.62 -13.42
C SER A 618 35.95 -18.14 -13.29
N VAL A 619 35.11 -17.61 -14.18
CA VAL A 619 34.58 -16.25 -14.08
C VAL A 619 33.09 -16.31 -13.75
N THR A 620 32.74 -15.86 -12.56
CA THR A 620 31.35 -15.84 -12.06
C THR A 620 30.85 -14.40 -12.03
N PHE A 621 29.75 -14.12 -12.73
CA PHE A 621 29.13 -12.80 -12.76
C PHE A 621 28.21 -12.59 -11.56
N LYS A 622 28.32 -11.43 -10.89
CA LYS A 622 27.42 -11.01 -9.80
C LYS A 622 26.76 -9.70 -10.19
N LYS A 623 25.43 -9.63 -10.01
CA LYS A 623 24.62 -8.44 -10.35
C LYS A 623 24.85 -7.31 -9.36
N ALA A 624 25.01 -6.10 -9.89
CA ALA A 624 24.79 -4.84 -9.18
C ALA A 624 23.65 -4.12 -9.92
N VAL A 625 22.43 -4.29 -9.42
CA VAL A 625 21.19 -3.84 -10.06
C VAL A 625 20.25 -3.14 -9.07
N LEU A 626 19.47 -2.18 -9.58
CA LEU A 626 18.18 -1.82 -9.02
C LEU A 626 17.18 -2.92 -9.42
N SER A 627 16.53 -3.57 -8.47
CA SER A 627 15.50 -4.57 -8.71
C SER A 627 14.19 -4.27 -7.96
N LEU A 628 13.06 -4.56 -8.61
CA LEU A 628 11.75 -4.68 -7.98
C LEU A 628 11.14 -6.01 -8.40
N LYS A 629 11.00 -6.92 -7.43
CA LYS A 629 10.26 -8.17 -7.54
C LYS A 629 8.98 -8.06 -6.72
N VAL A 630 7.84 -8.38 -7.32
CA VAL A 630 6.54 -8.25 -6.65
C VAL A 630 5.55 -9.34 -7.04
N THR A 631 4.80 -9.84 -6.06
CA THR A 631 3.56 -10.62 -6.28
C THR A 631 2.39 -9.88 -5.63
N PRO A 632 1.43 -9.33 -6.40
CA PRO A 632 0.25 -8.70 -5.83
C PRO A 632 -0.90 -9.71 -5.66
N GLN A 633 -1.65 -9.58 -4.56
CA GLN A 633 -2.92 -10.24 -4.35
C GLN A 633 -4.00 -9.19 -4.02
N ILE A 634 -4.98 -9.03 -4.91
CA ILE A 634 -6.14 -8.17 -4.69
C ILE A 634 -7.12 -8.88 -3.75
N THR A 635 -7.61 -8.15 -2.76
CA THR A 635 -8.61 -8.60 -1.79
C THR A 635 -10.02 -8.11 -2.17
N PRO A 636 -11.11 -8.72 -1.65
CA PRO A 636 -12.48 -8.36 -2.04
C PRO A 636 -12.90 -6.91 -1.75
N ASP A 637 -12.25 -6.24 -0.79
CA ASP A 637 -12.46 -4.82 -0.46
C ASP A 637 -11.60 -3.85 -1.30
N ASN A 638 -10.96 -4.36 -2.36
CA ASN A 638 -10.05 -3.65 -3.27
C ASN A 638 -8.75 -3.13 -2.62
N ARG A 639 -8.33 -3.68 -1.47
CA ARG A 639 -6.94 -3.53 -1.00
C ARG A 639 -6.02 -4.55 -1.67
N VAL A 640 -4.73 -4.27 -1.68
CA VAL A 640 -3.71 -5.11 -2.34
C VAL A 640 -2.69 -5.58 -1.29
N ILE A 641 -2.58 -6.89 -1.11
CA ILE A 641 -1.44 -7.52 -0.44
C ILE A 641 -0.30 -7.55 -1.46
N LEU A 642 0.90 -7.15 -1.03
CA LEU A 642 2.10 -7.13 -1.87
C LEU A 642 3.21 -7.92 -1.16
N ASP A 643 3.63 -9.02 -1.77
CA ASP A 643 4.94 -9.61 -1.49
C ASP A 643 5.99 -8.81 -2.26
N LEU A 644 6.91 -8.16 -1.57
CA LEU A 644 7.89 -7.25 -2.15
C LEU A 644 9.31 -7.66 -1.81
N THR A 645 10.17 -7.75 -2.82
CA THR A 645 11.62 -7.63 -2.67
C THR A 645 12.09 -6.46 -3.54
N VAL A 646 12.71 -5.46 -2.92
CA VAL A 646 13.35 -4.34 -3.61
C VAL A 646 14.84 -4.38 -3.27
N THR A 647 15.71 -4.32 -4.28
CA THR A 647 17.16 -4.15 -4.08
C THR A 647 17.67 -2.94 -4.85
N GLN A 648 18.72 -2.31 -4.35
CA GLN A 648 19.49 -1.28 -5.03
C GLN A 648 20.97 -1.55 -4.77
N ASP A 649 21.57 -2.32 -5.66
CA ASP A 649 22.94 -2.80 -5.54
C ASP A 649 23.83 -2.02 -6.50
N THR A 650 24.88 -1.39 -5.99
CA THR A 650 25.74 -0.46 -6.74
C THR A 650 27.20 -0.87 -6.70
N LYS A 651 27.97 -0.49 -7.72
CA LYS A 651 29.41 -0.76 -7.79
C LYS A 651 30.11 -0.01 -6.65
N GLY A 652 30.75 -0.74 -5.74
CA GLY A 652 31.57 -0.19 -4.67
C GLY A 652 33.03 0.02 -5.08
N GLU A 653 33.87 0.26 -4.08
CA GLU A 653 35.31 0.45 -4.23
C GLU A 653 36.02 -0.85 -4.65
N THR A 654 37.16 -0.72 -5.33
CA THR A 654 38.06 -1.84 -5.61
C THR A 654 38.87 -2.16 -4.35
N VAL A 655 38.75 -3.39 -3.86
CA VAL A 655 39.49 -3.90 -2.70
C VAL A 655 40.53 -4.93 -3.15
N PRO A 656 41.77 -4.88 -2.61
CA PRO A 656 42.78 -5.87 -2.91
C PRO A 656 42.42 -7.20 -2.22
N THR A 657 42.47 -8.31 -2.96
CA THR A 657 42.25 -9.67 -2.43
C THR A 657 43.46 -10.56 -2.71
N GLY A 658 43.56 -11.70 -2.03
CA GLY A 658 44.68 -12.63 -2.19
C GLY A 658 44.85 -13.25 -3.59
N THR A 659 43.89 -13.07 -4.49
CA THR A 659 43.93 -13.52 -5.89
C THR A 659 43.95 -12.37 -6.91
N GLY A 660 43.99 -11.11 -6.45
CA GLY A 660 43.98 -9.90 -7.28
C GLY A 660 42.98 -8.84 -6.79
N ASP A 661 42.89 -7.72 -7.50
CA ASP A 661 41.92 -6.66 -7.21
C ASP A 661 40.50 -7.11 -7.54
N ALA A 662 39.59 -6.99 -6.57
CA ALA A 662 38.16 -7.30 -6.74
C ALA A 662 37.31 -6.08 -6.44
N VAL A 663 36.22 -5.89 -7.18
CA VAL A 663 35.28 -4.80 -6.93
C VAL A 663 34.30 -5.21 -5.83
N SER A 664 34.01 -4.32 -4.88
CA SER A 664 32.96 -4.52 -3.87
C SER A 664 31.58 -4.13 -4.40
N ILE A 665 30.50 -4.55 -3.73
CA ILE A 665 29.13 -4.17 -4.06
C ILE A 665 28.49 -3.51 -2.84
N ASN A 666 28.03 -2.27 -3.01
CA ASN A 666 27.24 -1.54 -2.02
C ASN A 666 25.78 -1.95 -2.20
N ALA A 667 25.31 -2.88 -1.37
CA ALA A 667 23.98 -3.47 -1.47
C ALA A 667 22.98 -2.80 -0.50
N GLN A 668 21.77 -2.56 -0.98
CA GLN A 668 20.62 -2.08 -0.19
C GLN A 668 19.42 -2.96 -0.53
N SER A 669 18.74 -3.55 0.45
CA SER A 669 17.58 -4.40 0.16
C SER A 669 16.53 -4.41 1.26
N ILE A 670 15.28 -4.65 0.86
CA ILE A 670 14.15 -4.91 1.74
C ILE A 670 13.34 -6.07 1.15
N THR A 671 12.92 -7.01 2.00
CA THR A 671 11.93 -8.04 1.66
C THR A 671 10.85 -8.02 2.72
N THR A 672 9.59 -7.86 2.31
CA THR A 672 8.45 -7.68 3.22
C THR A 672 7.13 -8.07 2.54
N GLN A 673 6.12 -8.37 3.35
CA GLN A 673 4.73 -8.53 2.91
C GLN A 673 3.89 -7.42 3.56
N VAL A 674 3.16 -6.65 2.76
CA VAL A 674 2.34 -5.52 3.25
C VAL A 674 0.95 -5.52 2.64
N LEU A 675 -0.04 -5.01 3.37
CA LEU A 675 -1.38 -4.71 2.88
C LEU A 675 -1.52 -3.20 2.67
N VAL A 676 -1.86 -2.77 1.46
CA VAL A 676 -1.98 -1.34 1.09
C VAL A 676 -3.31 -1.09 0.39
N ASN A 677 -3.89 0.09 0.60
CA ASN A 677 -5.11 0.50 -0.10
C ASN A 677 -4.82 0.86 -1.57
N ASN A 678 -5.80 0.68 -2.45
CA ASN A 678 -5.65 0.98 -3.88
C ASN A 678 -5.41 2.48 -4.13
N GLY A 679 -4.23 2.83 -4.64
CA GLY A 679 -3.82 4.19 -4.97
C GLY A 679 -3.12 4.95 -3.84
N GLU A 680 -3.00 4.36 -2.64
CA GLU A 680 -2.30 4.98 -1.51
C GLU A 680 -0.82 4.58 -1.46
N THR A 681 0.02 5.49 -0.96
CA THR A 681 1.45 5.25 -0.76
C THR A 681 1.75 4.82 0.67
N LEU A 682 2.31 3.62 0.86
CA LEU A 682 2.82 3.14 2.14
C LEU A 682 4.35 3.32 2.23
N VAL A 683 4.85 3.79 3.37
CA VAL A 683 6.28 3.72 3.71
C VAL A 683 6.59 2.30 4.18
N LEU A 684 7.45 1.58 3.46
CA LEU A 684 7.88 0.22 3.82
C LEU A 684 8.91 0.22 4.95
N GLY A 685 9.72 1.27 5.02
CA GLY A 685 10.78 1.42 6.00
C GLY A 685 11.86 2.41 5.54
N GLY A 686 12.94 2.49 6.31
CA GLY A 686 14.06 3.37 6.02
C GLY A 686 15.23 3.18 6.97
N ILE A 687 16.34 3.86 6.68
CA ILE A 687 17.57 3.86 7.48
C ILE A 687 18.01 5.30 7.66
N TYR A 688 18.23 5.72 8.91
CA TYR A 688 18.87 6.99 9.25
C TYR A 688 20.26 6.71 9.83
N GLN A 689 21.29 7.35 9.28
CA GLN A 689 22.66 7.28 9.78
C GLN A 689 23.23 8.69 9.90
N GLN A 690 23.81 9.03 11.06
CA GLN A 690 24.65 10.20 11.22
C GLN A 690 26.03 9.80 11.75
N THR A 691 27.07 10.43 11.24
CA THR A 691 28.46 10.27 11.69
C THR A 691 29.05 11.65 11.90
N ILE A 692 29.40 11.95 13.16
CA ILE A 692 30.07 13.20 13.56
C ILE A 692 31.47 12.83 14.04
N LYS A 693 32.49 13.47 13.48
CA LYS A 693 33.90 13.26 13.81
C LYS A 693 34.58 14.61 14.03
N SER A 694 35.42 14.70 15.07
CA SER A 694 36.07 15.95 15.48
C SER A 694 37.51 15.65 15.91
N ASP A 695 38.46 15.78 14.98
CA ASP A 695 39.88 15.55 15.23
C ASP A 695 40.60 16.87 15.58
N VAL A 696 41.46 16.84 16.60
CA VAL A 696 42.29 18.01 16.99
C VAL A 696 43.74 17.58 17.17
N SER A 697 44.60 17.91 16.21
CA SER A 697 46.05 17.74 16.30
C SER A 697 46.69 19.02 16.82
N LYS A 698 47.45 18.98 17.91
CA LYS A 698 48.01 20.19 18.54
C LYS A 698 49.40 19.97 19.12
N VAL A 699 50.19 21.04 19.17
CA VAL A 699 51.42 21.09 19.99
C VAL A 699 51.00 21.07 21.48
N PRO A 700 51.54 20.16 22.31
CA PRO A 700 51.28 20.15 23.75
C PRO A 700 51.57 21.51 24.40
N LEU A 701 50.79 21.85 25.44
CA LEU A 701 50.78 23.14 26.14
C LEU A 701 50.35 24.34 25.28
N LEU A 702 50.99 24.57 24.13
CA LEU A 702 50.83 25.79 23.33
C LEU A 702 49.49 25.82 22.56
N GLY A 703 48.97 24.67 22.12
CA GLY A 703 47.67 24.57 21.42
C GLY A 703 46.43 24.93 22.26
N ASP A 704 46.58 24.96 23.59
CA ASP A 704 45.50 25.22 24.56
C ASP A 704 45.49 26.66 25.09
N ILE A 705 46.45 27.51 24.69
CA ILE A 705 46.49 28.92 25.07
C ILE A 705 45.28 29.66 24.46
N PRO A 706 44.46 30.38 25.25
CA PRO A 706 43.34 31.17 24.73
C PRO A 706 43.78 32.18 23.67
N GLY A 707 43.08 32.20 22.52
CA GLY A 707 43.42 33.03 21.36
C GLY A 707 44.64 32.51 20.58
N LEU A 708 45.82 32.48 21.18
CA LEU A 708 47.07 32.14 20.48
C LEU A 708 47.17 30.65 20.08
N GLY A 709 46.51 29.74 20.79
CA GLY A 709 46.59 28.29 20.55
C GLY A 709 46.08 27.83 19.18
N TYR A 710 45.36 28.69 18.43
CA TYR A 710 45.04 28.43 17.02
C TYR A 710 46.28 28.44 16.10
N LEU A 711 47.39 29.08 16.50
CA LEU A 711 48.68 29.02 15.78
C LEU A 711 49.47 27.72 16.08
N PHE A 712 48.93 26.82 16.91
CA PHE A 712 49.60 25.62 17.39
C PHE A 712 48.74 24.35 17.24
N LYS A 713 47.67 24.40 16.43
CA LYS A 713 46.78 23.26 16.20
C LYS A 713 46.12 23.25 14.83
N LYS A 714 45.71 22.07 14.41
CA LYS A 714 44.77 21.78 13.33
C LYS A 714 43.50 21.18 13.94
N THR A 715 42.35 21.63 13.45
CA THR A 715 41.03 21.14 13.84
C THR A 715 40.29 20.69 12.58
N THR A 716 39.77 19.47 12.59
CA THR A 716 38.93 18.91 11.53
C THR A 716 37.59 18.51 12.12
N SER A 717 36.49 18.95 11.54
CA SER A 717 35.12 18.62 11.91
C SER A 717 34.37 18.09 10.68
N GLU A 718 33.90 16.86 10.77
CA GLU A 718 33.22 16.13 9.70
C GLU A 718 31.84 15.69 10.21
N ASN A 719 30.78 16.02 9.49
CA ASN A 719 29.40 15.68 9.83
C ASN A 719 28.69 15.17 8.58
N LYS A 720 28.45 13.85 8.54
CA LYS A 720 27.79 13.17 7.43
C LYS A 720 26.49 12.54 7.91
N LYS A 721 25.39 12.90 7.25
CA LYS A 721 24.07 12.29 7.41
C LYS A 721 23.74 11.52 6.14
N ARG A 722 23.08 10.38 6.30
CA ARG A 722 22.50 9.61 5.21
C ARG A 722 21.12 9.12 5.63
N GLU A 723 20.13 9.43 4.81
CA GLU A 723 18.75 9.01 4.99
C GLU A 723 18.34 8.15 3.80
N LEU A 724 17.69 7.01 4.06
CA LEU A 724 17.11 6.11 3.07
C LEU A 724 15.65 5.91 3.42
N LEU A 725 14.74 6.14 2.49
CA LEU A 725 13.30 5.89 2.63
C LEU A 725 12.80 5.06 1.45
N ILE A 726 11.97 4.05 1.73
CA ILE A 726 11.40 3.17 0.70
C ILE A 726 9.88 3.23 0.80
N PHE A 727 9.23 3.56 -0.31
CA PHE A 727 7.79 3.71 -0.46
C PHE A 727 7.25 2.72 -1.50
N VAL A 728 5.99 2.31 -1.37
CA VAL A 728 5.26 1.57 -2.41
C VAL A 728 3.86 2.14 -2.62
N THR A 729 3.41 2.16 -3.87
CA THR A 729 2.05 2.57 -4.26
C THR A 729 1.49 1.56 -5.26
N PRO A 730 0.58 0.65 -4.86
CA PRO A 730 -0.17 -0.17 -5.80
C PRO A 730 -1.38 0.60 -6.35
N ARG A 731 -1.66 0.42 -7.64
CA ARG A 731 -2.88 0.89 -8.29
C ARG A 731 -3.48 -0.23 -9.12
N ILE A 732 -4.68 -0.66 -8.75
CA ILE A 732 -5.49 -1.59 -9.53
C ILE A 732 -5.89 -0.90 -10.85
N VAL A 733 -5.62 -1.56 -11.97
CA VAL A 733 -6.12 -1.11 -13.27
C VAL A 733 -7.61 -1.40 -13.33
N THR A 734 -8.38 -0.37 -13.66
CA THR A 734 -9.79 -0.47 -14.02
C THR A 734 -9.89 -0.09 -15.49
N ASP A 735 -10.56 -0.93 -16.29
CA ASP A 735 -10.71 -0.66 -17.72
C ASP A 735 -11.59 0.57 -17.91
N ALA A 736 -11.01 1.58 -18.55
CA ALA A 736 -11.63 2.87 -18.84
C ALA A 736 -11.27 3.29 -20.29
N LEU A 737 -11.84 2.52 -21.23
CA LEU A 737 -11.89 2.78 -22.68
C LEU A 737 -13.29 2.40 -23.17
#